data_AF-A0A8H7FAL8-F1
#
_entry.id   AF-A0A8H7FAL8-F1
#
_cell.length_a   1.000
_cell.length_b   1.000
_cell.length_c   1.000
_cell.angle_alpha   90.00
_cell.angle_beta   90.00
_cell.angle_gamma   90.00
#
_symmetry.space_group_name_H-M   'P 1'
#
loop_
_entity.id
_entity.type
_entity.pdbx_description
1 polymer ?
#
loop_
_entity_poly.entity_id
_entity_poly.type
_entity_poly.pdbx_seq_one_letter_code
_entity_poly.pdbx_strand_id
1 'polypeptide(L)'
;MVHGYLEWNGRRGHGSDATLNPAFAPLLHPGEQQALQSLALIASRYRHIKAASDRLSWSSSRYICALCATLRLILRDEYESLVVETEAKVLGRDPILVANGAFVPLSSIRALFSEWDAPLAALVDIVDQLEAEKQWTPGPLIDLLLLRARTGVHRIASIISRLSVAVQRVWRSQITAFIVHGSISSTDPLASQNYALTDGVLPSCISPQSRDSIQYVGRAVATVKAAKWQKQLPAVLASKHTELLESVLPEDQHAFDRVLSQIRVNVSEWLWMNVLTRQDVEEAVDSLGNYFLLRNGEFSLALIREIERLKVSRLTRQSGPVSVIRERDLNLALLRASLGTTAQQDPALARLRFSLPSGPLRPLFPSPAAPDISSTQFVSADWSPFHSHLLGTPLLLSYSISWPLDLFLDETDLATYSSLFCFLSALRKNHTRIHACWTSLSNAQRARRRWTGLGEGGTVEDLEARKNLLRCGWGIVRDMGWFLDTLLGYIMTDVVDVEFRKLKEQLGKGTGSASNIHRPPGEEDYLDFTSLRTIHTAYLDRLQNGCLLNNTGFTSILQSILESCEQFVAQVERWGGDVLPALLFEGSLRSGNEQVGALVQERWRSVSQLNQTLRHHLVSFYEQLTDMTSQQGFSIGIDGSKSMMMNASIANQSLVQGGLKNLGSTEAQTRRHVERLLLRLDFNGEFSAPKSTVGHASGKGVLAEGGIVDAIKFVCELYLLGWQLPKRPTSQACNTRASDRRGKMAGLSPAVQLAAKSFRITSCQQNNFPISRLNQHLRFLSSSSSSTMSSQYTTRLIGAPNTLEHRVFIEQNGSVVSSFHDIPLFADQSNGILNMIVEVPRWTNAKLEISKEESFNPIKQDIRKGRLRYVRNCFPHHGYIWNYGAFPQTWEDPSQSHAETKAKGDNDPLDVCEIGEQVGQVGQVKQVKVLGIMALLDEGETDWKVIVVDVTDPLASKLNDIEDVERHLPGLIRATNEWFRIYKIPDGKPENTFAFSGEAKNKKYATEIIHECHEAWRRLITGETPAKTPSYDLSIRNITIANSPGFVRRDDPSYTSLPPDSRKPPVPIDSSISKWFYISSAQV
;
A
#
# COMPACT_ATOMS: atom_id res chain seq x y z
N MET A 1 -12.56 -80.77 -30.67
CA MET A 1 -12.00 -82.14 -30.77
C MET A 1 -11.02 -82.53 -29.64
N VAL A 2 -11.07 -81.95 -28.43
CA VAL A 2 -10.18 -82.38 -27.30
C VAL A 2 -10.97 -82.67 -26.00
N HIS A 3 -12.30 -82.57 -26.03
CA HIS A 3 -13.13 -82.67 -24.82
C HIS A 3 -13.23 -84.08 -24.22
N GLY A 4 -12.83 -85.13 -24.97
CA GLY A 4 -12.82 -86.52 -24.52
C GLY A 4 -11.48 -87.04 -24.01
N TYR A 5 -10.39 -86.27 -24.12
CA TYR A 5 -9.01 -86.71 -23.81
C TYR A 5 -8.45 -86.17 -22.48
N LEU A 6 -9.15 -85.24 -21.83
CA LEU A 6 -8.68 -84.50 -20.65
C LEU A 6 -9.68 -84.60 -19.50
N GLU A 7 -9.20 -84.89 -18.30
CA GLU A 7 -10.00 -84.86 -17.08
C GLU A 7 -9.98 -83.44 -16.50
N TRP A 8 -11.14 -82.78 -16.44
CA TRP A 8 -11.27 -81.45 -15.85
C TRP A 8 -11.77 -81.58 -14.42
N ASN A 9 -10.85 -81.58 -13.44
CA ASN A 9 -11.23 -81.56 -12.03
C ASN A 9 -11.75 -80.17 -11.65
N GLY A 10 -13.07 -80.04 -11.59
CA GLY A 10 -13.76 -78.84 -11.12
C GLY A 10 -13.60 -78.63 -9.61
N ARG A 11 -12.48 -78.07 -9.15
CA ARG A 11 -12.40 -77.39 -7.85
C ARG A 11 -11.62 -76.09 -7.97
N ARG A 12 -12.25 -75.00 -7.51
CA ARG A 12 -11.69 -73.66 -7.41
C ARG A 12 -10.41 -73.69 -6.56
N GLY A 13 -9.28 -73.29 -7.12
CA GLY A 13 -8.02 -73.11 -6.40
C GLY A 13 -6.86 -72.97 -7.38
N HIS A 14 -5.99 -71.99 -7.14
CA HIS A 14 -4.79 -71.70 -7.92
C HIS A 14 -3.99 -72.96 -8.29
N GLY A 15 -3.59 -73.07 -9.57
CA GLY A 15 -2.71 -74.11 -10.09
C GLY A 15 -3.34 -75.51 -10.12
N SER A 16 -4.13 -75.81 -11.14
CA SER A 16 -4.45 -77.20 -11.49
C SER A 16 -3.85 -77.52 -12.86
N ASP A 17 -2.81 -78.34 -12.83
CA ASP A 17 -2.13 -78.87 -14.01
C ASP A 17 -3.15 -79.48 -14.97
N ALA A 18 -3.06 -79.10 -16.24
CA ALA A 18 -3.81 -79.74 -17.32
C ALA A 18 -3.21 -81.14 -17.57
N THR A 19 -3.49 -82.09 -16.68
CA THR A 19 -2.99 -83.45 -16.77
C THR A 19 -3.83 -84.25 -17.76
N LEU A 20 -3.15 -85.00 -18.63
CA LEU A 20 -3.76 -85.97 -19.54
C LEU A 20 -4.48 -87.03 -18.71
N ASN A 21 -5.69 -87.41 -19.12
CA ASN A 21 -6.38 -88.50 -18.47
C ASN A 21 -5.48 -89.76 -18.53
N PRO A 22 -5.21 -90.44 -17.40
CA PRO A 22 -4.27 -91.56 -17.33
C PRO A 22 -4.61 -92.72 -18.28
N ALA A 23 -5.87 -92.82 -18.74
CA ALA A 23 -6.30 -93.78 -19.74
C ALA A 23 -5.69 -93.58 -21.15
N PHE A 24 -5.30 -92.35 -21.50
CA PHE A 24 -4.72 -92.04 -22.82
C PHE A 24 -3.19 -91.96 -22.80
N ALA A 25 -2.56 -91.94 -21.63
CA ALA A 25 -1.11 -91.95 -21.47
C ALA A 25 -0.41 -93.13 -22.20
N PRO A 26 -0.90 -94.39 -22.16
CA PRO A 26 -0.22 -95.49 -22.87
C PRO A 26 -0.42 -95.48 -24.39
N LEU A 27 -1.33 -94.67 -24.93
CA LEU A 27 -1.69 -94.64 -26.36
C LEU A 27 -0.96 -93.55 -27.15
N LEU A 28 -0.21 -92.68 -26.48
CA LEU A 28 0.41 -91.49 -27.05
C LEU A 28 1.91 -91.51 -26.86
N HIS A 29 2.66 -91.10 -27.89
CA HIS A 29 4.10 -90.92 -27.77
C HIS A 29 4.41 -89.78 -26.78
N PRO A 30 5.50 -89.82 -25.98
CA PRO A 30 5.83 -88.75 -25.02
C PRO A 30 5.84 -87.33 -25.62
N GLY A 31 6.26 -87.18 -26.88
CA GLY A 31 6.20 -85.89 -27.59
C GLY A 31 4.78 -85.42 -27.93
N GLU A 32 3.85 -86.34 -28.19
CA GLU A 32 2.42 -86.03 -28.43
C GLU A 32 1.72 -85.69 -27.12
N GLN A 33 2.08 -86.37 -26.02
CA GLN A 33 1.63 -86.03 -24.67
C GLN A 33 2.03 -84.60 -24.31
N GLN A 34 3.29 -84.23 -24.54
CA GLN A 34 3.78 -82.86 -24.30
C GLN A 34 3.07 -81.83 -25.19
N ALA A 35 2.79 -82.15 -26.46
CA ALA A 35 2.06 -81.26 -27.34
C ALA A 35 0.60 -81.04 -26.89
N LEU A 36 -0.09 -82.11 -26.46
CA LEU A 36 -1.44 -82.00 -25.88
C LEU A 36 -1.44 -81.21 -24.57
N GLN A 37 -0.47 -81.43 -23.69
CA GLN A 37 -0.31 -80.65 -22.45
C GLN A 37 -0.10 -79.16 -22.75
N SER A 38 0.74 -78.82 -23.73
CA SER A 38 0.99 -77.42 -24.11
C SER A 38 -0.27 -76.72 -24.66
N LEU A 39 -1.06 -77.41 -25.50
CA LEU A 39 -2.33 -76.88 -26.01
C LEU A 39 -3.39 -76.78 -24.90
N ALA A 40 -3.39 -77.73 -23.97
CA ALA A 40 -4.29 -77.71 -22.82
C ALA A 40 -3.94 -76.54 -21.87
N LEU A 41 -2.66 -76.23 -21.70
CA LEU A 41 -2.19 -75.06 -20.94
C LEU A 41 -2.67 -73.74 -21.58
N ILE A 42 -2.50 -73.58 -22.90
CA ILE A 42 -2.98 -72.41 -23.66
C ILE A 42 -4.50 -72.25 -23.48
N ALA A 43 -5.26 -73.34 -23.63
CA ALA A 43 -6.71 -73.33 -23.46
C ALA A 43 -7.13 -73.01 -22.02
N SER A 44 -6.38 -73.51 -21.02
CA SER A 44 -6.62 -73.21 -19.61
C SER A 44 -6.41 -71.73 -19.30
N ARG A 45 -5.30 -71.14 -19.77
CA ARG A 45 -5.01 -69.71 -19.63
C ARG A 45 -6.10 -68.84 -20.26
N TYR A 46 -6.54 -69.18 -21.48
CA TYR A 46 -7.64 -68.46 -22.14
C TYR A 46 -8.95 -68.55 -21.33
N ARG A 47 -9.33 -69.74 -20.84
CA ARG A 47 -10.55 -69.91 -20.01
C ARG A 47 -10.46 -69.11 -18.72
N HIS A 48 -9.28 -69.10 -18.09
CA HIS A 48 -9.03 -68.33 -16.87
C HIS A 48 -9.20 -66.82 -17.13
N ILE A 49 -8.54 -66.29 -18.17
CA ILE A 49 -8.68 -64.88 -18.57
C ILE A 49 -10.13 -64.53 -18.88
N LYS A 50 -10.86 -65.38 -19.61
CA LYS A 50 -12.27 -65.13 -19.94
C LYS A 50 -13.14 -65.11 -18.69
N ALA A 51 -13.00 -66.10 -17.82
CA ALA A 51 -13.75 -66.18 -16.56
C ALA A 51 -13.45 -65.01 -15.62
N ALA A 52 -12.19 -64.58 -15.55
CA ALA A 52 -11.77 -63.44 -14.75
C ALA A 52 -12.22 -62.10 -15.36
N SER A 53 -12.15 -61.94 -16.69
CA SER A 53 -12.69 -60.76 -17.39
C SER A 53 -14.21 -60.61 -17.22
N ASP A 54 -14.93 -61.73 -17.15
CA ASP A 54 -16.36 -61.71 -16.84
C ASP A 54 -16.59 -61.23 -15.41
N ARG A 55 -15.87 -61.75 -14.42
CA ARG A 55 -15.95 -61.29 -13.02
C ARG A 55 -15.60 -59.81 -12.86
N LEU A 56 -14.47 -59.38 -13.42
CA LEU A 56 -13.96 -58.02 -13.33
C LEU A 56 -14.87 -56.99 -14.04
N SER A 57 -15.67 -57.40 -15.03
CA SER A 57 -16.63 -56.49 -15.68
C SER A 57 -17.85 -56.12 -14.85
N TRP A 58 -18.12 -56.85 -13.77
CA TRP A 58 -19.11 -56.46 -12.78
C TRP A 58 -18.56 -55.48 -11.74
N SER A 59 -17.28 -55.09 -11.85
CA SER A 59 -16.68 -54.10 -10.97
C SER A 59 -17.32 -52.72 -11.15
N SER A 60 -17.29 -51.92 -10.08
CA SER A 60 -17.83 -50.56 -10.10
C SER A 60 -16.94 -49.56 -10.86
N SER A 61 -15.71 -49.94 -11.19
CA SER A 61 -14.75 -49.05 -11.83
C SER A 61 -14.89 -49.05 -13.36
N ARG A 62 -15.05 -47.85 -13.94
CA ARG A 62 -15.15 -47.68 -15.40
C ARG A 62 -13.86 -48.07 -16.12
N TYR A 63 -12.73 -47.94 -15.44
CA TYR A 63 -11.41 -48.25 -15.97
C TYR A 63 -11.21 -49.75 -16.19
N ILE A 64 -11.56 -50.55 -15.20
CA ILE A 64 -11.49 -52.02 -15.26
C ILE A 64 -12.47 -52.55 -16.31
N CYS A 65 -13.68 -51.98 -16.39
CA CYS A 65 -14.67 -52.37 -17.40
C CYS A 65 -14.18 -52.09 -18.83
N ALA A 66 -13.55 -50.93 -19.08
CA ALA A 66 -12.99 -50.61 -20.39
C ALA A 66 -11.79 -51.50 -20.77
N LEU A 67 -10.94 -51.82 -19.79
CA LEU A 67 -9.85 -52.79 -19.97
C LEU A 67 -10.40 -54.17 -20.35
N CYS A 68 -11.39 -54.67 -19.60
CA CYS A 68 -12.00 -55.97 -19.84
C CYS A 68 -12.72 -56.02 -21.19
N ALA A 69 -13.42 -54.95 -21.59
CA ALA A 69 -14.07 -54.87 -22.90
C ALA A 69 -13.05 -54.94 -24.04
N THR A 70 -11.93 -54.22 -23.91
CA THR A 70 -10.86 -54.22 -24.91
C THR A 70 -10.13 -55.57 -24.94
N LEU A 71 -9.91 -56.19 -23.79
CA LEU A 71 -9.31 -57.53 -23.68
C LEU A 71 -10.19 -58.58 -24.38
N ARG A 72 -11.50 -58.55 -24.17
CA ARG A 72 -12.43 -59.44 -24.88
C ARG A 72 -12.43 -59.21 -26.38
N LEU A 73 -12.36 -57.94 -26.81
CA LEU A 73 -12.29 -57.61 -28.23
C LEU A 73 -11.01 -58.17 -28.86
N ILE A 74 -9.85 -58.02 -28.23
CA ILE A 74 -8.58 -58.61 -28.70
C ILE A 74 -8.67 -60.14 -28.77
N LEU A 75 -9.19 -60.78 -27.71
CA LEU A 75 -9.33 -62.23 -27.67
C LEU A 75 -10.29 -62.76 -28.73
N ARG A 76 -11.41 -62.06 -28.97
CA ARG A 76 -12.38 -62.44 -30.00
C ARG A 76 -11.81 -62.26 -31.40
N ASP A 77 -11.27 -61.08 -31.68
CA ASP A 77 -10.88 -60.69 -33.04
C ASP A 77 -9.60 -61.42 -33.48
N GLU A 78 -8.73 -61.82 -32.55
CA GLU A 78 -7.47 -62.49 -32.91
C GLU A 78 -7.40 -63.97 -32.50
N TYR A 79 -7.70 -64.33 -31.24
CA TYR A 79 -7.57 -65.72 -30.77
C TYR A 79 -8.79 -66.59 -31.15
N GLU A 80 -10.01 -66.14 -30.89
CA GLU A 80 -11.22 -66.89 -31.28
C GLU A 80 -11.37 -66.96 -32.80
N SER A 81 -11.01 -65.89 -33.52
CA SER A 81 -10.93 -65.90 -34.99
C SER A 81 -9.92 -66.93 -35.51
N LEU A 82 -8.73 -67.03 -34.90
CA LEU A 82 -7.75 -68.07 -35.24
C LEU A 82 -8.28 -69.50 -35.00
N VAL A 83 -9.06 -69.70 -33.92
CA VAL A 83 -9.72 -70.99 -33.65
C VAL A 83 -10.73 -71.32 -34.74
N VAL A 84 -11.59 -70.38 -35.11
CA VAL A 84 -12.61 -70.56 -36.17
C VAL A 84 -11.96 -70.77 -37.53
N GLU A 85 -10.90 -70.03 -37.86
CA GLU A 85 -10.15 -70.20 -39.11
C GLU A 85 -9.48 -71.58 -39.16
N THR A 86 -8.89 -72.03 -38.06
CA THR A 86 -8.30 -73.37 -37.96
C THR A 86 -9.37 -74.46 -38.14
N GLU A 87 -10.54 -74.30 -37.51
CA GLU A 87 -11.67 -75.21 -37.71
C GLU A 87 -12.14 -75.24 -39.18
N ALA A 88 -12.30 -74.07 -39.80
CA ALA A 88 -12.68 -73.96 -41.20
C ALA A 88 -11.65 -74.62 -42.14
N LYS A 89 -10.35 -74.45 -41.88
CA LYS A 89 -9.27 -75.10 -42.66
C LYS A 89 -9.27 -76.62 -42.48
N VAL A 90 -9.55 -77.12 -41.28
CA VAL A 90 -9.68 -78.56 -41.01
C VAL A 90 -10.90 -79.14 -41.72
N LEU A 91 -12.06 -78.47 -41.66
CA LEU A 91 -13.28 -78.89 -42.35
C LEU A 91 -13.16 -78.80 -43.88
N GLY A 92 -12.46 -77.77 -44.37
CA GLY A 92 -12.20 -77.52 -45.79
C GLY A 92 -11.10 -78.38 -46.41
N ARG A 93 -10.44 -79.24 -45.62
CA ARG A 93 -9.31 -80.11 -46.04
C ARG A 93 -8.16 -79.32 -46.69
N ASP A 94 -7.81 -78.18 -46.10
CA ASP A 94 -6.69 -77.36 -46.58
C ASP A 94 -5.38 -78.19 -46.56
N PRO A 95 -4.63 -78.26 -47.68
CA PRO A 95 -3.38 -79.02 -47.76
C PRO A 95 -2.30 -78.57 -46.75
N ILE A 96 -2.41 -77.37 -46.19
CA ILE A 96 -1.48 -76.85 -45.17
C ILE A 96 -1.66 -77.55 -43.81
N LEU A 97 -2.90 -77.94 -43.48
CA LEU A 97 -3.27 -78.50 -42.17
C LEU A 97 -3.68 -79.98 -42.22
N VAL A 98 -4.26 -80.41 -43.34
CA VAL A 98 -4.77 -81.76 -43.54
C VAL A 98 -3.87 -82.48 -44.55
N ALA A 99 -3.09 -83.44 -44.06
CA ALA A 99 -2.22 -84.25 -44.92
C ALA A 99 -3.05 -85.16 -45.85
N ASN A 100 -2.42 -85.71 -46.90
CA ASN A 100 -3.04 -86.54 -47.96
C ASN A 100 -3.87 -87.76 -47.48
N GLY A 101 -3.90 -88.07 -46.17
CA GLY A 101 -4.70 -89.11 -45.53
C GLY A 101 -5.84 -88.61 -44.63
N ALA A 102 -6.26 -87.35 -44.74
CA ALA A 102 -7.33 -86.73 -43.91
C ALA A 102 -7.06 -86.71 -42.39
N PHE A 103 -5.80 -86.86 -41.97
CA PHE A 103 -5.37 -86.71 -40.58
C PHE A 103 -4.75 -85.33 -40.34
N VAL A 104 -4.99 -84.76 -39.16
CA VAL A 104 -4.44 -83.46 -38.74
C VAL A 104 -3.31 -83.72 -37.74
N PRO A 105 -2.04 -83.39 -38.06
CA PRO A 105 -0.95 -83.57 -37.13
C PRO A 105 -1.07 -82.60 -35.95
N LEU A 106 -0.93 -83.12 -34.73
CA LEU A 106 -0.98 -82.32 -33.51
C LEU A 106 0.14 -81.26 -33.46
N SER A 107 1.29 -81.55 -34.07
CA SER A 107 2.42 -80.62 -34.20
C SER A 107 2.06 -79.38 -35.02
N SER A 108 1.25 -79.51 -36.08
CA SER A 108 0.79 -78.38 -36.89
C SER A 108 -0.17 -77.48 -36.13
N ILE A 109 -1.10 -78.07 -35.35
CA ILE A 109 -1.99 -77.31 -34.46
C ILE A 109 -1.17 -76.58 -33.39
N ARG A 110 -0.21 -77.26 -32.75
CA ARG A 110 0.67 -76.64 -31.74
C ARG A 110 1.47 -75.47 -32.33
N ALA A 111 2.01 -75.60 -33.54
CA ALA A 111 2.76 -74.54 -34.19
C ALA A 111 1.90 -73.29 -34.41
N LEU A 112 0.66 -73.44 -34.88
CA LEU A 112 -0.27 -72.32 -35.09
C LEU A 112 -0.63 -71.60 -33.77
N PHE A 113 -0.90 -72.33 -32.70
CA PHE A 113 -1.29 -71.72 -31.42
C PHE A 113 -0.09 -71.28 -30.55
N SER A 114 1.15 -71.66 -30.91
CA SER A 114 2.34 -71.30 -30.14
C SER A 114 2.57 -69.79 -30.03
N GLU A 115 2.08 -69.02 -31.00
CA GLU A 115 2.17 -67.55 -31.00
C GLU A 115 1.42 -66.90 -29.81
N TRP A 116 0.44 -67.60 -29.24
CA TRP A 116 -0.39 -67.13 -28.13
C TRP A 116 0.08 -67.60 -26.76
N ASP A 117 1.10 -68.47 -26.69
CA ASP A 117 1.59 -69.02 -25.42
C ASP A 117 2.12 -67.91 -24.49
N ALA A 118 3.02 -67.06 -25.01
CA ALA A 118 3.60 -65.95 -24.26
C ALA A 118 2.63 -64.78 -24.00
N PRO A 119 1.81 -64.32 -24.97
CA PRO A 119 0.79 -63.30 -24.70
C PRO A 119 -0.26 -63.71 -23.67
N LEU A 120 -0.77 -64.95 -23.71
CA LEU A 120 -1.75 -65.41 -22.72
C LEU A 120 -1.12 -65.56 -21.33
N ALA A 121 0.14 -65.97 -21.22
CA ALA A 121 0.84 -65.98 -19.93
C ALA A 121 0.90 -64.57 -19.31
N ALA A 122 1.34 -63.57 -20.10
CA ALA A 122 1.44 -62.18 -19.62
C ALA A 122 0.07 -61.59 -19.25
N LEU A 123 -1.00 -61.95 -19.97
CA LEU A 123 -2.35 -61.51 -19.67
C LEU A 123 -2.91 -62.16 -18.40
N VAL A 124 -2.59 -63.45 -18.13
CA VAL A 124 -2.94 -64.11 -16.87
C VAL A 124 -2.32 -63.36 -15.69
N ASP A 125 -1.02 -63.03 -15.76
CA ASP A 125 -0.33 -62.31 -14.69
C ASP A 125 -0.98 -60.95 -14.37
N ILE A 126 -1.41 -60.22 -15.41
CA ILE A 126 -2.12 -58.93 -15.25
C ILE A 126 -3.48 -59.16 -14.59
N VAL A 127 -4.25 -60.12 -15.08
CA VAL A 127 -5.61 -60.39 -14.59
C VAL A 127 -5.59 -60.92 -13.16
N ASP A 128 -4.62 -61.75 -12.80
CA ASP A 128 -4.43 -62.24 -11.43
C ASP A 128 -4.05 -61.10 -10.48
N GLN A 129 -3.19 -60.17 -10.91
CA GLN A 129 -2.89 -58.94 -10.15
C GLN A 129 -4.15 -58.09 -9.97
N LEU A 130 -4.98 -57.95 -11.02
CA LEU A 130 -6.23 -57.21 -10.94
C LEU A 130 -7.25 -57.85 -9.98
N GLU A 131 -7.33 -59.18 -9.92
CA GLU A 131 -8.23 -59.91 -9.00
C GLU A 131 -7.72 -59.92 -7.55
N ALA A 132 -6.40 -59.82 -7.34
CA ALA A 132 -5.79 -59.80 -6.01
C ALA A 132 -6.13 -58.52 -5.21
N GLU A 133 -6.24 -57.38 -5.90
CA GLU A 133 -6.56 -56.10 -5.28
C GLU A 133 -8.07 -55.79 -5.35
N LYS A 134 -8.66 -55.36 -4.21
CA LYS A 134 -10.11 -55.13 -4.12
C LYS A 134 -10.58 -53.83 -4.80
N GLN A 135 -9.71 -52.83 -4.93
CA GLN A 135 -10.02 -51.52 -5.51
C GLN A 135 -8.79 -50.97 -6.21
N TRP A 136 -8.91 -50.67 -7.51
CA TRP A 136 -7.87 -50.03 -8.30
C TRP A 136 -8.15 -48.56 -8.49
N THR A 137 -7.16 -47.71 -8.20
CA THR A 137 -7.16 -46.32 -8.61
C THR A 137 -6.59 -46.19 -10.04
N PRO A 138 -7.05 -45.19 -10.81
CA PRO A 138 -6.71 -45.11 -12.23
C PRO A 138 -5.23 -44.83 -12.50
N GLY A 139 -4.52 -44.09 -11.63
CA GLY A 139 -3.10 -43.79 -11.79
C GLY A 139 -2.23 -45.05 -11.79
N PRO A 140 -2.20 -45.81 -10.67
CA PRO A 140 -1.47 -47.08 -10.56
C PRO A 140 -1.85 -48.11 -11.63
N LEU A 141 -3.12 -48.14 -12.06
CA LEU A 141 -3.55 -49.03 -13.13
C LEU A 141 -2.90 -48.67 -14.47
N ILE A 142 -2.88 -47.38 -14.84
CA ILE A 142 -2.22 -46.91 -16.06
C ILE A 142 -0.71 -47.14 -15.96
N ASP A 143 -0.11 -46.85 -14.81
CA ASP A 143 1.32 -47.05 -14.57
C ASP A 143 1.73 -48.53 -14.69
N LEU A 144 0.91 -49.44 -14.16
CA LEU A 144 1.10 -50.88 -14.29
C LEU A 144 1.07 -51.30 -15.76
N LEU A 145 0.08 -50.85 -16.53
CA LEU A 145 -0.03 -51.21 -17.94
C LEU A 145 1.12 -50.63 -18.78
N LEU A 146 1.52 -49.39 -18.53
CA LEU A 146 2.67 -48.78 -19.19
C LEU A 146 3.98 -49.50 -18.85
N LEU A 147 4.16 -49.91 -17.59
CA LEU A 147 5.31 -50.69 -17.17
C LEU A 147 5.33 -52.07 -17.85
N ARG A 148 4.18 -52.73 -17.93
CA ARG A 148 4.04 -54.06 -18.57
C ARG A 148 4.09 -53.98 -20.10
N ALA A 149 3.82 -52.84 -20.71
CA ALA A 149 3.97 -52.63 -22.15
C ALA A 149 5.45 -52.55 -22.56
N ARG A 150 6.34 -52.12 -21.66
CA ARG A 150 7.81 -52.04 -21.89
C ARG A 150 8.46 -53.43 -21.83
N THR A 151 8.15 -54.26 -22.82
CA THR A 151 8.76 -55.59 -23.00
C THR A 151 9.54 -55.66 -24.30
N GLY A 152 10.54 -56.54 -24.36
CA GLY A 152 11.30 -56.80 -25.61
C GLY A 152 10.51 -57.60 -26.66
N VAL A 153 9.28 -58.05 -26.35
CA VAL A 153 8.43 -58.85 -27.23
C VAL A 153 7.33 -57.96 -27.83
N HIS A 154 7.47 -57.64 -29.13
CA HIS A 154 6.57 -56.70 -29.82
C HIS A 154 5.08 -57.04 -29.70
N ARG A 155 4.71 -58.33 -29.78
CA ARG A 155 3.30 -58.75 -29.72
C ARG A 155 2.67 -58.50 -28.34
N ILE A 156 3.41 -58.76 -27.26
CA ILE A 156 2.97 -58.51 -25.89
C ILE A 156 2.86 -56.99 -25.67
N ALA A 157 3.89 -56.24 -26.06
CA ALA A 157 3.88 -54.78 -26.00
C ALA A 157 2.68 -54.17 -26.75
N SER A 158 2.36 -54.67 -27.95
CA SER A 158 1.23 -54.20 -28.77
C SER A 158 -0.12 -54.46 -28.10
N ILE A 159 -0.34 -55.67 -27.57
CA ILE A 159 -1.59 -56.03 -26.88
C ILE A 159 -1.76 -55.16 -25.62
N ILE A 160 -0.72 -55.06 -24.79
CA ILE A 160 -0.78 -54.30 -23.53
C ILE A 160 -0.89 -52.79 -23.80
N SER A 161 -0.24 -52.27 -24.85
CA SER A 161 -0.40 -50.87 -25.29
C SER A 161 -1.84 -50.57 -25.69
N ARG A 162 -2.51 -51.46 -26.44
CA ARG A 162 -3.94 -51.30 -26.78
C ARG A 162 -4.84 -51.29 -25.54
N LEU A 163 -4.55 -52.13 -24.56
CA LEU A 163 -5.25 -52.12 -23.26
C LEU A 163 -5.00 -50.81 -22.50
N SER A 164 -3.75 -50.33 -22.46
CA SER A 164 -3.37 -49.06 -21.85
C SER A 164 -4.09 -47.87 -22.50
N VAL A 165 -4.14 -47.80 -23.83
CA VAL A 165 -4.84 -46.75 -24.58
C VAL A 165 -6.34 -46.73 -24.24
N ALA A 166 -6.97 -47.89 -24.07
CA ALA A 166 -8.38 -47.96 -23.70
C ALA A 166 -8.64 -47.36 -22.31
N VAL A 167 -7.79 -47.68 -21.32
CA VAL A 167 -7.88 -47.12 -19.97
C VAL A 167 -7.58 -45.62 -19.96
N GLN A 168 -6.54 -45.18 -20.68
CA GLN A 168 -6.17 -43.78 -20.83
C GLN A 168 -7.28 -42.95 -21.51
N ARG A 169 -8.04 -43.51 -22.47
CA ARG A 169 -9.19 -42.83 -23.09
C ARG A 169 -10.31 -42.55 -22.10
N VAL A 170 -10.61 -43.51 -21.20
CA VAL A 170 -11.60 -43.29 -20.11
C VAL A 170 -11.11 -42.21 -19.16
N TRP A 171 -9.84 -42.26 -18.78
CA TRP A 171 -9.22 -41.26 -17.91
C TRP A 171 -9.28 -39.86 -18.51
N ARG A 172 -8.93 -39.75 -19.79
CA ARG A 172 -8.99 -38.50 -20.56
C ARG A 172 -10.40 -37.94 -20.67
N SER A 173 -11.41 -38.79 -20.86
CA SER A 173 -12.81 -38.36 -20.86
C SER A 173 -13.22 -37.80 -19.50
N GLN A 174 -12.80 -38.42 -18.40
CA GLN A 174 -13.06 -37.89 -17.06
C GLN A 174 -12.35 -36.56 -16.79
N ILE A 175 -11.10 -36.41 -17.24
CA ILE A 175 -10.37 -35.14 -17.12
C ILE A 175 -10.97 -34.05 -17.98
N THR A 176 -11.41 -34.37 -19.20
CA THR A 176 -12.11 -33.41 -20.06
C THR A 176 -13.38 -32.92 -19.36
N ALA A 177 -14.16 -33.82 -18.75
CA ALA A 177 -15.33 -33.44 -17.96
C ALA A 177 -14.98 -32.56 -16.74
N PHE A 178 -13.82 -32.75 -16.12
CA PHE A 178 -13.36 -31.96 -14.98
C PHE A 178 -12.83 -30.57 -15.40
N ILE A 179 -11.92 -30.52 -16.37
CA ILE A 179 -11.26 -29.29 -16.84
C ILE A 179 -12.22 -28.40 -17.62
N VAL A 180 -13.00 -28.96 -18.55
CA VAL A 180 -13.84 -28.18 -19.46
C VAL A 180 -15.20 -27.87 -18.83
N HIS A 181 -15.77 -28.83 -18.10
CA HIS A 181 -17.14 -28.72 -17.58
C HIS A 181 -17.22 -28.60 -16.05
N GLY A 182 -16.11 -28.68 -15.32
CA GLY A 182 -16.09 -28.58 -13.86
C GLY A 182 -16.94 -29.64 -13.16
N SER A 183 -17.22 -30.78 -13.82
CA SER A 183 -18.07 -31.84 -13.27
C SER A 183 -17.23 -32.96 -12.67
N ILE A 184 -17.55 -33.32 -11.44
CA ILE A 184 -16.99 -34.49 -10.76
C ILE A 184 -17.95 -35.65 -10.94
N SER A 185 -17.43 -36.82 -11.30
CA SER A 185 -18.22 -38.04 -11.43
C SER A 185 -18.43 -38.70 -10.07
N SER A 186 -19.61 -39.29 -9.86
CA SER A 186 -19.92 -40.05 -8.63
C SER A 186 -19.21 -41.40 -8.57
N THR A 187 -18.79 -41.95 -9.72
CA THR A 187 -18.03 -43.19 -9.84
C THR A 187 -16.57 -42.86 -10.15
N ASP A 188 -15.66 -43.26 -9.27
CA ASP A 188 -14.23 -42.94 -9.28
C ASP A 188 -13.95 -41.41 -9.33
N PRO A 189 -14.17 -40.67 -8.22
CA PRO A 189 -14.03 -39.22 -8.21
C PRO A 189 -12.57 -38.79 -8.37
N LEU A 190 -12.29 -37.95 -9.39
CA LEU A 190 -10.96 -37.40 -9.63
C LEU A 190 -10.54 -36.39 -8.54
N ALA A 191 -11.50 -35.69 -7.94
CA ALA A 191 -11.27 -34.65 -6.96
C ALA A 191 -12.28 -34.74 -5.80
N SER A 192 -11.85 -34.26 -4.63
CA SER A 192 -12.68 -34.04 -3.45
C SER A 192 -13.71 -32.93 -3.66
N GLN A 193 -14.62 -32.75 -2.69
CA GLN A 193 -15.63 -31.68 -2.72
C GLN A 193 -15.02 -30.27 -2.77
N ASN A 194 -13.77 -30.10 -2.31
CA ASN A 194 -13.02 -28.84 -2.40
C ASN A 194 -12.24 -28.71 -3.72
N TYR A 195 -12.49 -29.59 -4.69
CA TYR A 195 -11.79 -29.68 -5.97
C TYR A 195 -10.28 -29.95 -5.87
N ALA A 196 -9.80 -30.42 -4.70
CA ALA A 196 -8.44 -30.95 -4.56
C ALA A 196 -8.38 -32.37 -5.12
N LEU A 197 -7.35 -32.67 -5.92
CA LEU A 197 -7.16 -33.98 -6.54
C LEU A 197 -6.96 -35.06 -5.47
N THR A 198 -7.58 -36.22 -5.66
CA THR A 198 -7.43 -37.36 -4.75
C THR A 198 -6.11 -38.08 -5.03
N ASP A 199 -5.43 -38.53 -3.97
CA ASP A 199 -4.17 -39.27 -4.11
C ASP A 199 -4.35 -40.57 -4.92
N GLY A 200 -3.42 -40.82 -5.85
CA GLY A 200 -3.44 -42.01 -6.72
C GLY A 200 -4.32 -41.91 -7.98
N VAL A 201 -4.96 -40.77 -8.25
CA VAL A 201 -5.78 -40.56 -9.46
C VAL A 201 -4.93 -40.26 -10.71
N LEU A 202 -3.80 -39.59 -10.52
CA LEU A 202 -2.91 -39.19 -11.61
C LEU A 202 -1.82 -40.24 -11.85
N PRO A 203 -1.65 -40.73 -13.08
CA PRO A 203 -0.49 -41.53 -13.48
C PRO A 203 0.85 -40.85 -13.20
N SER A 204 1.88 -41.66 -12.97
CA SER A 204 3.26 -41.21 -12.79
C SER A 204 3.88 -40.56 -14.04
N CYS A 205 3.32 -40.82 -15.23
CA CYS A 205 3.79 -40.24 -16.50
C CYS A 205 3.48 -38.74 -16.65
N ILE A 206 2.69 -38.16 -15.76
CA ILE A 206 2.28 -36.75 -15.81
C ILE A 206 3.26 -35.90 -15.01
N SER A 207 3.70 -34.79 -15.60
CA SER A 207 4.58 -33.82 -14.93
C SER A 207 3.89 -33.17 -13.71
N PRO A 208 4.66 -32.78 -12.67
CA PRO A 208 4.10 -32.03 -11.54
C PRO A 208 3.43 -30.72 -12.00
N GLN A 209 3.96 -30.07 -13.03
CA GLN A 209 3.39 -28.84 -13.59
C GLN A 209 2.00 -29.06 -14.22
N SER A 210 1.81 -30.19 -14.91
CA SER A 210 0.52 -30.55 -15.47
C SER A 210 -0.49 -30.94 -14.39
N ARG A 211 -0.05 -31.61 -13.33
CA ARG A 211 -0.89 -31.87 -12.14
C ARG A 211 -1.46 -30.58 -11.56
N ASP A 212 -0.60 -29.59 -11.32
CA ASP A 212 -1.02 -28.30 -10.79
C ASP A 212 -1.97 -27.57 -11.74
N SER A 213 -1.71 -27.66 -13.04
CA SER A 213 -2.56 -27.05 -14.07
C SER A 213 -3.94 -27.69 -14.14
N ILE A 214 -4.04 -29.02 -14.04
CA ILE A 214 -5.32 -29.75 -13.99
C ILE A 214 -6.11 -29.33 -12.75
N GLN A 215 -5.46 -29.29 -11.59
CA GLN A 215 -6.11 -28.89 -10.33
C GLN A 215 -6.59 -27.45 -10.38
N TYR A 216 -5.74 -26.54 -10.85
CA TYR A 216 -6.06 -25.12 -10.96
C TYR A 216 -7.24 -24.87 -11.90
N VAL A 217 -7.18 -25.38 -13.14
CA VAL A 217 -8.24 -25.17 -14.13
C VAL A 217 -9.53 -25.86 -13.69
N GLY A 218 -9.45 -27.10 -13.23
CA GLY A 218 -10.63 -27.84 -12.76
C GLY A 218 -11.32 -27.15 -11.58
N ARG A 219 -10.56 -26.69 -10.57
CA ARG A 219 -11.12 -25.89 -9.45
C ARG A 219 -11.76 -24.61 -9.97
N ALA A 220 -11.08 -23.85 -10.82
CA ALA A 220 -11.60 -22.61 -11.37
C ALA A 220 -12.94 -22.79 -12.09
N VAL A 221 -12.99 -23.70 -13.06
CA VAL A 221 -14.20 -23.95 -13.88
C VAL A 221 -15.33 -24.51 -13.04
N ALA A 222 -15.03 -25.44 -12.13
CA ALA A 222 -16.04 -26.01 -11.25
C ALA A 222 -16.61 -24.97 -10.27
N THR A 223 -15.78 -24.08 -9.74
CA THR A 223 -16.24 -23.02 -8.83
C THR A 223 -17.08 -21.97 -9.55
N VAL A 224 -16.70 -21.56 -10.77
CA VAL A 224 -17.50 -20.67 -11.63
C VAL A 224 -18.88 -21.28 -11.91
N LYS A 225 -18.93 -22.59 -12.17
CA LYS A 225 -20.17 -23.33 -12.40
C LYS A 225 -21.03 -23.43 -11.13
N ALA A 226 -20.42 -23.75 -9.99
CA ALA A 226 -21.10 -23.86 -8.69
C ALA A 226 -21.70 -22.51 -8.24
N ALA A 227 -20.97 -21.41 -8.48
CA ALA A 227 -21.41 -20.05 -8.17
C ALA A 227 -22.50 -19.52 -9.12
N LYS A 228 -22.92 -20.29 -10.14
CA LYS A 228 -23.89 -19.90 -11.18
C LYS A 228 -23.55 -18.52 -11.79
N TRP A 229 -22.28 -18.29 -12.09
CA TRP A 229 -21.83 -17.00 -12.61
C TRP A 229 -22.50 -16.67 -13.95
N GLN A 230 -22.88 -15.40 -14.13
CA GLN A 230 -23.67 -14.94 -15.29
C GLN A 230 -22.96 -15.17 -16.63
N LYS A 231 -21.62 -15.12 -16.63
CA LYS A 231 -20.77 -15.42 -17.78
C LYS A 231 -20.05 -16.73 -17.51
N GLN A 232 -20.55 -17.84 -18.04
CA GLN A 232 -19.80 -19.09 -18.05
C GLN A 232 -18.74 -19.08 -19.16
N LEU A 233 -17.80 -20.01 -19.10
CA LEU A 233 -16.83 -20.24 -20.18
C LEU A 233 -17.57 -20.42 -21.52
N PRO A 234 -17.21 -19.65 -22.58
CA PRO A 234 -17.89 -19.73 -23.86
C PRO A 234 -17.88 -21.16 -24.41
N ALA A 235 -19.02 -21.61 -24.95
CA ALA A 235 -19.15 -22.96 -25.53
C ALA A 235 -18.13 -23.24 -26.65
N VAL A 236 -17.71 -22.19 -27.37
CA VAL A 236 -16.67 -22.26 -28.40
C VAL A 236 -15.30 -22.62 -27.79
N LEU A 237 -14.94 -21.99 -26.67
CA LEU A 237 -13.66 -22.25 -26.01
C LEU A 237 -13.65 -23.64 -25.36
N ALA A 238 -14.78 -24.03 -24.77
CA ALA A 238 -14.98 -25.39 -24.24
C ALA A 238 -14.83 -26.46 -25.34
N SER A 239 -15.42 -26.23 -26.53
CA SER A 239 -15.31 -27.15 -27.67
C SER A 239 -13.86 -27.27 -28.16
N LYS A 240 -13.14 -26.14 -28.23
CA LYS A 240 -11.72 -26.12 -28.61
C LYS A 240 -10.84 -26.86 -27.59
N HIS A 241 -11.10 -26.71 -26.29
CA HIS A 241 -10.36 -27.43 -25.25
C HIS A 241 -10.61 -28.93 -25.30
N THR A 242 -11.84 -29.36 -25.59
CA THR A 242 -12.17 -30.78 -25.82
C THR A 242 -11.40 -31.34 -27.01
N GLU A 243 -11.38 -30.65 -28.15
CA GLU A 243 -10.63 -31.07 -29.35
C GLU A 243 -9.12 -31.20 -29.06
N LEU A 244 -8.55 -30.22 -28.35
CA LEU A 244 -7.13 -30.27 -27.96
C LEU A 244 -6.83 -31.46 -27.04
N LEU A 245 -7.66 -31.71 -26.03
CA LEU A 245 -7.48 -32.84 -25.12
C LEU A 245 -7.67 -34.18 -25.84
N GLU A 246 -8.62 -34.30 -26.77
CA GLU A 246 -8.87 -35.54 -27.51
C GLU A 246 -7.73 -35.92 -28.47
N SER A 247 -6.95 -34.94 -28.93
CA SER A 247 -5.83 -35.14 -29.85
C SER A 247 -4.60 -35.79 -29.21
N VAL A 248 -4.46 -35.76 -27.88
CA VAL A 248 -3.26 -36.22 -27.16
C VAL A 248 -3.58 -37.34 -26.17
N LEU A 249 -2.58 -38.20 -25.92
CA LEU A 249 -2.60 -39.21 -24.86
C LEU A 249 -1.61 -38.84 -23.74
N PRO A 250 -1.90 -39.20 -22.47
CA PRO A 250 -1.02 -38.92 -21.33
C PRO A 250 0.37 -39.58 -21.42
N GLU A 251 0.52 -40.61 -22.24
CA GLU A 251 1.81 -41.27 -22.49
C GLU A 251 2.82 -40.35 -23.20
N ASP A 252 2.35 -39.41 -24.04
CA ASP A 252 3.18 -38.36 -24.63
C ASP A 252 3.22 -37.14 -23.70
N GLN A 253 4.16 -37.18 -22.75
CA GLN A 253 4.33 -36.17 -21.71
C GLN A 253 4.49 -34.75 -22.30
N HIS A 254 5.28 -34.58 -23.35
CA HIS A 254 5.58 -33.26 -23.91
C HIS A 254 4.38 -32.66 -24.64
N ALA A 255 3.68 -33.44 -25.45
CA ALA A 255 2.48 -32.96 -26.13
C ALA A 255 1.37 -32.65 -25.13
N PHE A 256 1.21 -33.49 -24.10
CA PHE A 256 0.19 -33.33 -23.08
C PHE A 256 0.43 -32.09 -22.21
N ASP A 257 1.68 -31.85 -21.79
CA ASP A 257 2.08 -30.67 -21.03
C ASP A 257 1.80 -29.37 -21.82
N ARG A 258 2.08 -29.36 -23.13
CA ARG A 258 1.80 -28.20 -24.00
C ARG A 258 0.30 -27.89 -24.10
N VAL A 259 -0.53 -28.93 -24.30
CA VAL A 259 -1.99 -28.76 -24.38
C VAL A 259 -2.54 -28.23 -23.07
N LEU A 260 -2.13 -28.80 -21.94
CA LEU A 260 -2.58 -28.34 -20.61
C LEU A 260 -2.12 -26.92 -20.29
N SER A 261 -0.89 -26.55 -20.67
CA SER A 261 -0.39 -25.20 -20.54
C SER A 261 -1.23 -24.20 -21.35
N GLN A 262 -1.56 -24.53 -22.60
CA GLN A 262 -2.42 -23.68 -23.43
C GLN A 262 -3.83 -23.54 -22.85
N ILE A 263 -4.43 -24.62 -22.34
CA ILE A 263 -5.75 -24.58 -21.70
C ILE A 263 -5.70 -23.69 -20.46
N ARG A 264 -4.66 -23.83 -19.63
CA ARG A 264 -4.45 -22.99 -18.45
C ARG A 264 -4.38 -21.51 -18.81
N VAL A 265 -3.57 -21.13 -19.80
CA VAL A 265 -3.47 -19.73 -20.26
C VAL A 265 -4.83 -19.20 -20.71
N ASN A 266 -5.55 -19.94 -21.58
CA ASN A 266 -6.85 -19.53 -22.08
C ASN A 266 -7.89 -19.32 -20.95
N VAL A 267 -7.89 -20.21 -19.94
CA VAL A 267 -8.81 -20.11 -18.80
C VAL A 267 -8.40 -18.97 -17.87
N SER A 268 -7.11 -18.79 -17.60
CA SER A 268 -6.61 -17.69 -16.76
C SER A 268 -6.90 -16.32 -17.39
N GLU A 269 -6.70 -16.15 -18.70
CA GLU A 269 -7.07 -14.92 -19.42
C GLU A 269 -8.58 -14.65 -19.32
N TRP A 270 -9.40 -15.68 -19.53
CA TRP A 270 -10.85 -15.52 -19.44
C TRP A 270 -11.29 -15.12 -18.03
N LEU A 271 -10.71 -15.73 -16.99
CA LEU A 271 -10.96 -15.39 -15.58
C LEU A 271 -10.54 -13.94 -15.26
N TRP A 272 -9.38 -13.51 -15.74
CA TRP A 272 -8.87 -12.15 -15.53
C TRP A 272 -9.76 -11.08 -16.18
N MET A 273 -10.36 -11.40 -17.33
CA MET A 273 -11.24 -10.47 -18.05
C MET A 273 -12.70 -10.46 -17.54
N ASN A 274 -13.18 -11.55 -16.93
CA ASN A 274 -14.62 -11.71 -16.65
C ASN A 274 -15.00 -12.00 -15.19
N VAL A 275 -14.07 -12.47 -14.36
CA VAL A 275 -14.36 -12.94 -12.99
C VAL A 275 -13.63 -12.10 -11.95
N LEU A 276 -12.31 -12.05 -12.01
CA LEU A 276 -11.50 -11.27 -11.08
C LEU A 276 -10.74 -10.21 -11.89
N THR A 277 -11.36 -9.04 -12.05
CA THR A 277 -10.78 -7.99 -12.86
C THR A 277 -9.61 -7.33 -12.12
N ARG A 278 -8.75 -6.64 -12.88
CA ARG A 278 -7.65 -5.87 -12.30
C ARG A 278 -8.13 -4.86 -11.27
N GLN A 279 -9.27 -4.22 -11.50
CA GLN A 279 -9.82 -3.23 -10.57
C GLN A 279 -10.19 -3.89 -9.23
N ASP A 280 -10.78 -5.09 -9.26
CA ASP A 280 -11.14 -5.84 -8.05
C ASP A 280 -9.89 -6.25 -7.25
N VAL A 281 -8.81 -6.66 -7.92
CA VAL A 281 -7.53 -6.99 -7.28
C VAL A 281 -6.89 -5.74 -6.69
N GLU A 282 -6.88 -4.62 -7.43
CA GLU A 282 -6.32 -3.36 -6.96
C GLU A 282 -7.08 -2.83 -5.74
N GLU A 283 -8.41 -2.90 -5.73
CA GLU A 283 -9.28 -2.51 -4.61
C GLU A 283 -9.07 -3.43 -3.40
N ALA A 284 -8.95 -4.74 -3.61
CA ALA A 284 -8.64 -5.68 -2.54
C ALA A 284 -7.28 -5.38 -1.89
N VAL A 285 -6.23 -5.17 -2.70
CA VAL A 285 -4.88 -4.82 -2.20
C VAL A 285 -4.88 -3.45 -1.50
N ASP A 286 -5.59 -2.46 -2.02
CA ASP A 286 -5.75 -1.16 -1.35
C ASP A 286 -6.48 -1.31 0.00
N SER A 287 -7.53 -2.12 0.07
CA SER A 287 -8.24 -2.38 1.33
C SER A 287 -7.34 -3.05 2.37
N LEU A 288 -6.59 -4.09 1.98
CA LEU A 288 -5.65 -4.78 2.86
C LEU A 288 -4.55 -3.82 3.35
N GLY A 289 -4.00 -2.99 2.45
CA GLY A 289 -3.00 -1.98 2.81
C GLY A 289 -3.54 -0.87 3.72
N ASN A 290 -4.76 -0.39 3.47
CA ASN A 290 -5.35 0.70 4.24
C ASN A 290 -5.69 0.28 5.67
N TYR A 291 -6.22 -0.94 5.86
CA TYR A 291 -6.72 -1.41 7.14
C TYR A 291 -5.70 -2.26 7.92
N PHE A 292 -5.03 -3.22 7.29
CA PHE A 292 -4.07 -4.08 8.01
C PHE A 292 -2.70 -3.41 8.16
N LEU A 293 -2.24 -2.67 7.15
CA LEU A 293 -0.96 -1.96 7.20
C LEU A 293 -1.07 -0.52 7.72
N LEU A 294 -2.24 -0.13 8.22
CA LEU A 294 -2.54 1.20 8.80
C LEU A 294 -2.22 2.39 7.86
N ARG A 295 -2.24 2.20 6.54
CA ARG A 295 -1.98 3.30 5.58
C ARG A 295 -3.05 4.39 5.66
N ASN A 296 -4.28 4.03 6.06
CA ASN A 296 -5.28 5.02 6.45
C ASN A 296 -5.03 5.50 7.89
N GLY A 297 -4.22 6.55 8.01
CA GLY A 297 -3.79 7.11 9.30
C GLY A 297 -4.93 7.67 10.16
N GLU A 298 -5.97 8.22 9.53
CA GLU A 298 -7.12 8.82 10.25
C GLU A 298 -7.99 7.73 10.89
N PHE A 299 -8.37 6.73 10.08
CA PHE A 299 -9.16 5.59 10.55
C PHE A 299 -8.42 4.78 11.62
N SER A 300 -7.13 4.48 11.41
CA SER A 300 -6.34 3.70 12.38
C SER A 300 -6.24 4.37 13.75
N LEU A 301 -6.03 5.70 13.79
CA LEU A 301 -6.01 6.46 15.03
C LEU A 301 -7.39 6.52 15.69
N ALA A 302 -8.46 6.70 14.92
CA ALA A 302 -9.83 6.67 15.44
C ALA A 302 -10.18 5.29 16.03
N LEU A 303 -9.77 4.21 15.35
CA LEU A 303 -9.99 2.84 15.78
C LEU A 303 -9.28 2.53 17.10
N ILE A 304 -7.99 2.87 17.22
CA ILE A 304 -7.23 2.68 18.47
C ILE A 304 -7.88 3.46 19.61
N ARG A 305 -8.34 4.70 19.37
CA ARG A 305 -9.02 5.53 20.37
C ARG A 305 -10.35 4.93 20.82
N GLU A 306 -11.17 4.43 19.91
CA GLU A 306 -12.45 3.81 20.26
C GLU A 306 -12.26 2.48 20.99
N ILE A 307 -11.23 1.69 20.66
CA ILE A 307 -10.89 0.47 21.40
C ILE A 307 -10.43 0.80 22.84
N GLU A 308 -9.57 1.80 23.02
CA GLU A 308 -9.16 2.25 24.37
C GLU A 308 -10.33 2.85 25.15
N ARG A 309 -11.22 3.61 24.50
CA ARG A 309 -12.46 4.12 25.11
C ARG A 309 -13.36 2.97 25.56
N LEU A 310 -13.50 1.93 24.75
CA LEU A 310 -14.28 0.73 25.08
C LEU A 310 -13.67 0.01 26.29
N LYS A 311 -12.34 -0.15 26.31
CA LYS A 311 -11.58 -0.74 27.41
C LYS A 311 -11.83 0.02 28.71
N VAL A 312 -11.66 1.35 28.72
CA VAL A 312 -11.92 2.18 29.91
C VAL A 312 -13.38 2.10 30.33
N SER A 313 -14.32 2.28 29.40
CA SER A 313 -15.76 2.31 29.71
C SER A 313 -16.29 0.99 30.28
N ARG A 314 -15.77 -0.16 29.85
CA ARG A 314 -16.30 -1.48 30.23
C ARG A 314 -15.45 -2.22 31.27
N LEU A 315 -14.15 -1.95 31.37
CA LEU A 315 -13.26 -2.68 32.28
C LEU A 315 -12.80 -1.87 33.51
N THR A 316 -12.96 -0.54 33.53
CA THR A 316 -12.49 0.30 34.65
C THR A 316 -13.58 0.98 35.48
N ARG A 317 -14.79 1.21 34.92
CA ARG A 317 -15.93 1.80 35.65
C ARG A 317 -16.86 0.74 36.22
N GLN A 318 -17.14 0.82 37.52
CA GLN A 318 -18.29 0.17 38.18
C GLN A 318 -19.61 0.80 37.70
N SER A 319 -20.02 0.59 36.45
CA SER A 319 -21.33 1.07 35.98
C SER A 319 -21.92 0.18 34.90
N GLY A 320 -23.02 -0.49 35.25
CA GLY A 320 -23.97 -1.12 34.33
C GLY A 320 -24.00 -2.67 34.40
N PRO A 321 -25.17 -3.30 34.19
CA PRO A 321 -25.37 -4.76 34.36
C PRO A 321 -24.69 -5.64 33.30
N VAL A 322 -23.97 -5.06 32.33
CA VAL A 322 -23.25 -5.82 31.28
C VAL A 322 -21.81 -5.31 31.19
N SER A 323 -20.97 -5.83 32.07
CA SER A 323 -19.54 -5.55 32.11
C SER A 323 -18.79 -6.64 31.34
N VAL A 324 -18.97 -6.68 30.02
CA VAL A 324 -18.34 -7.65 29.13
C VAL A 324 -18.03 -7.00 27.78
N ILE A 325 -16.85 -7.21 27.22
CA ILE A 325 -16.53 -6.84 25.82
C ILE A 325 -16.73 -8.08 24.94
N ARG A 326 -17.61 -7.97 23.93
CA ARG A 326 -17.90 -9.03 22.95
C ARG A 326 -17.38 -8.64 21.57
N GLU A 327 -17.26 -9.62 20.67
CA GLU A 327 -16.88 -9.39 19.27
C GLU A 327 -17.81 -8.39 18.56
N ARG A 328 -19.12 -8.45 18.84
CA ARG A 328 -20.09 -7.47 18.30
C ARG A 328 -19.77 -6.04 18.72
N ASP A 329 -19.30 -5.84 19.96
CA ASP A 329 -18.96 -4.51 20.47
C ASP A 329 -17.69 -3.97 19.78
N LEU A 330 -16.73 -4.85 19.44
CA LEU A 330 -15.53 -4.51 18.66
C LEU A 330 -15.85 -4.22 17.19
N ASN A 331 -16.75 -4.99 16.57
CA ASN A 331 -17.21 -4.70 15.20
C ASN A 331 -18.01 -3.38 15.14
N LEU A 332 -18.75 -3.03 16.19
CA LEU A 332 -19.37 -1.70 16.30
C LEU A 332 -18.34 -0.59 16.52
N ALA A 333 -17.24 -0.86 17.23
CA ALA A 333 -16.14 0.10 17.37
C ALA A 333 -15.48 0.37 16.01
N LEU A 334 -15.33 -0.65 15.16
CA LEU A 334 -14.85 -0.51 13.78
C LEU A 334 -15.76 0.42 12.96
N LEU A 335 -17.08 0.24 13.04
CA LEU A 335 -18.04 1.13 12.38
C LEU A 335 -18.00 2.56 12.94
N ARG A 336 -17.91 2.73 14.26
CA ARG A 336 -17.80 4.07 14.88
C ARG A 336 -16.52 4.79 14.50
N ALA A 337 -15.40 4.07 14.43
CA ALA A 337 -14.13 4.60 13.99
C ALA A 337 -14.14 5.04 12.52
N SER A 338 -15.02 4.47 11.70
CA SER A 338 -15.18 4.90 10.30
C SER A 338 -15.89 6.25 10.14
N LEU A 339 -16.77 6.63 11.08
CA LEU A 339 -17.55 7.87 11.00
C LEU A 339 -16.65 9.09 11.07
N GLY A 340 -16.80 10.02 10.12
CA GLY A 340 -15.97 11.22 10.04
C GLY A 340 -14.54 10.97 9.54
N THR A 341 -14.26 9.79 8.98
CA THR A 341 -13.00 9.47 8.31
C THR A 341 -13.25 9.11 6.84
N THR A 342 -12.18 9.06 6.04
CA THR A 342 -12.22 8.60 4.64
C THR A 342 -12.80 7.19 4.45
N ALA A 343 -12.83 6.37 5.51
CA ALA A 343 -13.38 5.01 5.46
C ALA A 343 -14.92 4.97 5.51
N GLN A 344 -15.63 6.07 5.78
CA GLN A 344 -17.08 6.06 6.01
C GLN A 344 -17.90 5.50 4.84
N GLN A 345 -17.44 5.67 3.60
CA GLN A 345 -18.12 5.21 2.38
C GLN A 345 -17.46 3.97 1.76
N ASP A 346 -16.45 3.39 2.41
CA ASP A 346 -15.68 2.27 1.85
C ASP A 346 -16.45 0.94 2.01
N PRO A 347 -16.81 0.25 0.89
CA PRO A 347 -17.50 -1.04 0.95
C PRO A 347 -16.64 -2.16 1.56
N ALA A 348 -15.31 -2.01 1.59
CA ALA A 348 -14.41 -3.02 2.12
C ALA A 348 -14.52 -3.16 3.65
N LEU A 349 -15.05 -2.17 4.38
CA LEU A 349 -15.30 -2.27 5.82
C LEU A 349 -16.23 -3.43 6.18
N ALA A 350 -17.19 -3.76 5.30
CA ALA A 350 -18.13 -4.87 5.53
C ALA A 350 -17.43 -6.25 5.55
N ARG A 351 -16.23 -6.34 4.96
CA ARG A 351 -15.42 -7.57 4.92
C ARG A 351 -14.51 -7.73 6.13
N LEU A 352 -14.35 -6.69 6.96
CA LEU A 352 -13.50 -6.73 8.14
C LEU A 352 -14.27 -7.21 9.37
N ARG A 353 -13.68 -8.12 10.15
CA ARG A 353 -14.25 -8.57 11.43
C ARG A 353 -13.17 -8.80 12.46
N PHE A 354 -13.44 -8.35 13.69
CA PHE A 354 -12.65 -8.74 14.85
C PHE A 354 -13.14 -10.09 15.40
N SER A 355 -12.20 -10.98 15.69
CA SER A 355 -12.43 -12.21 16.43
C SER A 355 -11.64 -12.21 17.73
N LEU A 356 -12.24 -12.78 18.79
CA LEU A 356 -11.64 -12.94 20.11
C LEU A 356 -11.42 -14.43 20.39
N PRO A 357 -10.22 -14.99 20.10
CA PRO A 357 -9.93 -16.40 20.33
C PRO A 357 -10.11 -16.82 21.80
N SER A 358 -9.81 -15.93 22.74
CA SER A 358 -9.95 -16.17 24.18
C SER A 358 -11.39 -15.98 24.71
N GLY A 359 -12.35 -15.66 23.84
CA GLY A 359 -13.74 -15.41 24.22
C GLY A 359 -14.00 -13.99 24.78
N PRO A 360 -15.23 -13.74 25.28
CA PRO A 360 -15.65 -12.42 25.73
C PRO A 360 -14.98 -11.99 27.04
N LEU A 361 -14.46 -10.76 27.09
CA LEU A 361 -13.67 -10.26 28.22
C LEU A 361 -14.53 -9.72 29.35
N ARG A 362 -14.18 -10.08 30.59
CA ARG A 362 -14.82 -9.59 31.83
C ARG A 362 -13.83 -8.78 32.67
N PRO A 363 -14.27 -7.79 33.45
CA PRO A 363 -13.41 -7.11 34.43
C PRO A 363 -12.90 -8.12 35.46
N LEU A 364 -11.60 -8.05 35.74
CA LEU A 364 -10.98 -8.87 36.77
C LEU A 364 -11.54 -8.46 38.15
N PHE A 365 -12.32 -9.34 38.78
CA PHE A 365 -12.51 -9.30 40.23
C PHE A 365 -11.34 -10.07 40.89
N PRO A 366 -10.74 -9.56 41.99
CA PRO A 366 -9.83 -10.36 42.79
C PRO A 366 -10.64 -11.46 43.48
N SER A 367 -10.62 -12.67 42.94
CA SER A 367 -11.15 -13.85 43.63
C SER A 367 -10.07 -14.37 44.60
N PRO A 368 -10.37 -14.63 45.89
CA PRO A 368 -9.39 -15.17 46.84
C PRO A 368 -9.12 -16.67 46.69
N ALA A 369 -9.72 -17.34 45.69
CA ALA A 369 -9.54 -18.78 45.51
C ALA A 369 -8.35 -19.04 44.56
N ALA A 370 -7.45 -19.92 45.02
CA ALA A 370 -6.30 -20.42 44.30
C ALA A 370 -6.64 -20.83 42.85
N PRO A 371 -5.67 -20.76 41.90
CA PRO A 371 -5.91 -21.18 40.55
C PRO A 371 -6.04 -22.71 40.52
N ASP A 372 -7.26 -23.21 40.47
CA ASP A 372 -7.50 -24.60 40.09
C ASP A 372 -7.10 -24.76 38.62
N ILE A 373 -5.99 -25.47 38.43
CA ILE A 373 -5.41 -25.89 37.17
C ILE A 373 -6.35 -26.95 36.56
N SER A 374 -7.48 -26.54 36.00
CA SER A 374 -8.28 -27.38 35.11
C SER A 374 -9.32 -26.57 34.33
N SER A 375 -8.89 -25.86 33.30
CA SER A 375 -9.70 -25.73 32.08
C SER A 375 -8.89 -25.23 30.90
N THR A 376 -8.90 -26.06 29.86
CA THR A 376 -8.55 -25.79 28.46
C THR A 376 -7.09 -25.47 28.15
N GLN A 377 -6.33 -26.55 28.00
CA GLN A 377 -5.30 -26.67 26.95
C GLN A 377 -5.92 -26.27 25.60
N PHE A 378 -5.90 -24.98 25.27
CA PHE A 378 -5.91 -24.58 23.87
C PHE A 378 -4.48 -24.74 23.38
N VAL A 379 -4.34 -25.61 22.39
CA VAL A 379 -3.10 -25.86 21.65
C VAL A 379 -2.42 -24.53 21.35
N SER A 380 -1.16 -24.42 21.77
CA SER A 380 -0.24 -23.36 21.43
C SER A 380 -0.08 -23.28 19.91
N ALA A 381 -0.97 -22.55 19.25
CA ALA A 381 -0.60 -21.92 18.00
C ALA A 381 0.42 -20.83 18.34
N ASP A 382 1.50 -20.71 17.59
CA ASP A 382 2.53 -19.69 17.77
C ASP A 382 1.95 -18.31 17.47
N TRP A 383 1.24 -17.74 18.45
CA TRP A 383 0.71 -16.39 18.37
C TRP A 383 1.87 -15.40 18.41
N SER A 384 1.92 -14.47 17.46
CA SER A 384 2.87 -13.35 17.53
C SER A 384 2.76 -12.61 18.88
N PRO A 385 3.87 -12.13 19.46
CA PRO A 385 3.87 -11.55 20.81
C PRO A 385 2.97 -10.30 20.95
N PHE A 386 2.57 -9.69 19.83
CA PHE A 386 1.83 -8.42 19.81
C PHE A 386 0.30 -8.59 19.82
N HIS A 387 -0.25 -9.80 19.70
CA HIS A 387 -1.71 -10.01 19.63
C HIS A 387 -2.48 -9.53 20.87
N SER A 388 -1.84 -9.50 22.04
CA SER A 388 -2.45 -9.05 23.29
C SER A 388 -2.30 -7.56 23.57
N HIS A 389 -1.43 -6.85 22.83
CA HIS A 389 -1.01 -5.47 23.19
C HIS A 389 -2.16 -4.45 23.12
N LEU A 390 -3.11 -4.61 22.20
CA LEU A 390 -4.17 -3.63 21.99
C LEU A 390 -5.21 -3.67 23.11
N LEU A 391 -5.75 -4.85 23.44
CA LEU A 391 -6.87 -5.02 24.38
C LEU A 391 -6.45 -5.64 25.74
N GLY A 392 -5.29 -6.29 25.81
CA GLY A 392 -4.84 -7.12 26.95
C GLY A 392 -5.09 -8.62 26.76
N THR A 393 -5.78 -9.01 25.69
CA THR A 393 -6.01 -10.39 25.26
C THR A 393 -5.82 -10.51 23.75
N PRO A 394 -5.52 -11.70 23.21
CA PRO A 394 -5.37 -11.92 21.79
C PRO A 394 -6.55 -11.36 20.99
N LEU A 395 -6.26 -10.43 20.09
CA LEU A 395 -7.22 -9.82 19.17
C LEU A 395 -6.74 -10.06 17.74
N LEU A 396 -7.63 -10.60 16.90
CA LEU A 396 -7.37 -10.80 15.48
C LEU A 396 -8.31 -9.96 14.64
N LEU A 397 -7.74 -9.27 13.66
CA LEU A 397 -8.50 -8.71 12.55
C LEU A 397 -8.51 -9.74 11.43
N SER A 398 -9.70 -10.10 10.96
CA SER A 398 -9.94 -11.04 9.87
C SER A 398 -10.55 -10.32 8.67
N TYR A 399 -10.19 -10.76 7.46
CA TYR A 399 -10.77 -10.32 6.21
C TYR A 399 -11.60 -11.46 5.63
N SER A 400 -12.91 -11.25 5.45
CA SER A 400 -13.77 -12.28 4.88
C SER A 400 -13.48 -12.42 3.39
N ILE A 401 -12.78 -13.50 3.02
CA ILE A 401 -12.60 -13.87 1.61
C ILE A 401 -13.90 -14.50 1.11
N SER A 402 -14.49 -13.91 0.09
CA SER A 402 -15.52 -14.54 -0.72
C SER A 402 -14.96 -14.79 -2.10
N TRP A 403 -15.46 -15.83 -2.78
CA TRP A 403 -15.25 -15.98 -4.21
C TRP A 403 -15.67 -14.68 -4.92
N PRO A 404 -14.88 -14.12 -5.86
CA PRO A 404 -13.72 -14.70 -6.54
C PRO A 404 -12.32 -14.40 -5.94
N LEU A 405 -12.23 -13.67 -4.82
CA LEU A 405 -10.95 -13.21 -4.25
C LEU A 405 -10.06 -14.35 -3.72
N ASP A 406 -10.66 -15.50 -3.43
CA ASP A 406 -9.99 -16.76 -3.02
C ASP A 406 -9.06 -17.34 -4.11
N LEU A 407 -9.19 -16.88 -5.36
CA LEU A 407 -8.22 -17.22 -6.42
C LEU A 407 -6.87 -16.54 -6.20
N PHE A 408 -6.88 -15.36 -5.58
CA PHE A 408 -5.70 -14.54 -5.36
C PHE A 408 -5.15 -14.68 -3.93
N LEU A 409 -6.01 -14.54 -2.92
CA LEU A 409 -5.64 -14.52 -1.51
C LEU A 409 -5.78 -15.91 -0.89
N ASP A 410 -4.79 -16.31 -0.10
CA ASP A 410 -4.84 -17.52 0.71
C ASP A 410 -5.09 -17.21 2.19
N GLU A 411 -5.53 -18.19 2.97
CA GLU A 411 -5.73 -18.02 4.42
C GLU A 411 -4.39 -17.73 5.14
N THR A 412 -3.29 -18.28 4.63
CA THR A 412 -1.93 -18.05 5.15
C THR A 412 -1.49 -16.58 4.98
N ASP A 413 -1.82 -15.97 3.84
CA ASP A 413 -1.57 -14.55 3.56
C ASP A 413 -2.34 -13.65 4.54
N LEU A 414 -3.60 -13.98 4.83
CA LEU A 414 -4.41 -13.22 5.78
C LEU A 414 -3.92 -13.34 7.22
N ALA A 415 -3.43 -14.51 7.63
CA ALA A 415 -2.80 -14.68 8.94
C ALA A 415 -1.59 -13.74 9.07
N THR A 416 -0.77 -13.66 8.01
CA THR A 416 0.38 -12.74 7.94
C THR A 416 -0.05 -11.27 8.07
N TYR A 417 -1.09 -10.84 7.33
CA TYR A 417 -1.64 -9.49 7.48
C TYR A 417 -2.16 -9.23 8.91
N SER A 418 -2.80 -10.21 9.54
CA SER A 418 -3.29 -10.07 10.91
C SER A 418 -2.14 -9.86 11.90
N SER A 419 -1.05 -10.62 11.78
CA SER A 419 0.16 -10.44 12.58
C SER A 419 0.81 -9.07 12.35
N LEU A 420 0.91 -8.62 11.10
CA LEU A 420 1.39 -7.28 10.75
C LEU A 420 0.51 -6.18 11.37
N PHE A 421 -0.81 -6.33 11.29
CA PHE A 421 -1.77 -5.40 11.90
C PHE A 421 -1.60 -5.31 13.42
N CYS A 422 -1.44 -6.44 14.11
CA CYS A 422 -1.23 -6.48 15.56
C CYS A 422 0.05 -5.75 15.96
N PHE A 423 1.16 -6.01 15.26
CA PHE A 423 2.43 -5.33 15.48
C PHE A 423 2.34 -3.82 15.23
N LEU A 424 1.84 -3.41 14.07
CA LEU A 424 1.72 -1.99 13.70
C LEU A 424 0.77 -1.24 14.63
N SER A 425 -0.33 -1.88 15.04
CA SER A 425 -1.29 -1.30 15.99
C SER A 425 -0.69 -1.18 17.38
N ALA A 426 0.12 -2.14 17.83
CA ALA A 426 0.85 -2.05 19.10
C ALA A 426 1.84 -0.88 19.09
N LEU A 427 2.62 -0.73 18.02
CA LEU A 427 3.57 0.37 17.86
C LEU A 427 2.85 1.73 17.85
N ARG A 428 1.78 1.86 17.06
CA ARG A 428 0.99 3.09 16.93
C ARG A 428 0.25 3.46 18.21
N LYS A 429 -0.25 2.47 18.96
CA LYS A 429 -0.86 2.67 20.29
C LYS A 429 0.16 3.24 21.27
N ASN A 430 1.34 2.63 21.40
CA ASN A 430 2.38 3.10 22.31
C ASN A 430 2.84 4.51 21.94
N HIS A 431 3.06 4.76 20.65
CA HIS A 431 3.37 6.09 20.12
C HIS A 431 2.32 7.13 20.56
N THR A 432 1.04 6.85 20.36
CA THR A 432 -0.06 7.76 20.75
C THR A 432 -0.10 7.98 22.26
N ARG A 433 0.13 6.95 23.07
CA ARG A 433 0.15 7.04 24.54
C ARG A 433 1.32 7.86 25.08
N ILE A 434 2.50 7.74 24.49
CA ILE A 434 3.68 8.54 24.86
C ILE A 434 3.46 10.01 24.53
N HIS A 435 2.88 10.33 23.36
CA HIS A 435 2.48 11.71 23.02
C HIS A 435 1.42 12.28 23.96
N ALA A 436 0.45 11.46 24.39
CA ALA A 436 -0.52 11.86 25.41
C ALA A 436 0.14 12.11 26.78
N CYS A 437 1.10 11.27 27.18
CA CYS A 437 1.90 11.44 28.40
C CYS A 437 2.72 12.74 28.36
N TRP A 438 3.41 13.01 27.25
CA TRP A 438 4.14 14.27 27.02
C TRP A 438 3.22 15.50 27.19
N THR A 439 2.02 15.44 26.63
CA THR A 439 1.00 16.50 26.75
C THR A 439 0.56 16.68 28.20
N SER A 440 0.35 15.57 28.92
CA SER A 440 0.00 15.56 30.35
C SER A 440 1.08 16.23 31.21
N LEU A 441 2.35 15.83 31.02
CA LEU A 441 3.51 16.41 31.70
C LEU A 441 3.68 17.90 31.40
N SER A 442 3.49 18.31 30.15
CA SER A 442 3.53 19.73 29.74
C SER A 442 2.43 20.56 30.42
N ASN A 443 1.21 20.02 30.49
CA ASN A 443 0.09 20.67 31.16
C ASN A 443 0.32 20.78 32.67
N ALA A 444 0.80 19.71 33.31
CA ALA A 444 1.15 19.70 34.73
C ALA A 444 2.26 20.71 35.04
N GLN A 445 3.30 20.79 34.22
CA GLN A 445 4.37 21.77 34.39
C GLN A 445 3.87 23.21 34.25
N ARG A 446 3.02 23.49 33.25
CA ARG A 446 2.38 24.81 33.09
C ARG A 446 1.49 25.15 34.29
N ALA A 447 0.77 24.18 34.85
CA ALA A 447 -0.04 24.38 36.04
C ALA A 447 0.82 24.69 37.28
N ARG A 448 1.94 24.00 37.48
CA ARG A 448 2.87 24.25 38.61
C ARG A 448 3.52 25.63 38.54
N ARG A 449 4.01 26.06 37.36
CA ARG A 449 4.67 27.36 37.17
C ARG A 449 3.78 28.57 37.49
N ARG A 450 2.44 28.42 37.46
CA ARG A 450 1.51 29.47 37.92
C ARG A 450 1.66 29.78 39.41
N TRP A 451 2.11 28.81 40.20
CA TRP A 451 2.22 28.91 41.67
C TRP A 451 3.67 28.98 42.16
N THR A 452 4.64 28.39 41.44
CA THR A 452 6.06 28.30 41.85
C THR A 452 7.00 29.24 41.07
N GLY A 453 6.49 29.95 40.07
CA GLY A 453 7.30 30.85 39.22
C GLY A 453 8.36 30.08 38.40
N LEU A 454 9.63 30.46 38.57
CA LEU A 454 10.78 29.79 37.95
C LEU A 454 11.31 28.58 38.74
N GLY A 455 10.83 28.38 39.97
CA GLY A 455 11.19 27.23 40.80
C GLY A 455 10.28 26.02 40.57
N GLU A 456 10.75 24.83 40.93
CA GLU A 456 9.97 23.58 40.85
C GLU A 456 9.13 23.30 42.13
N GLY A 457 9.09 24.27 43.06
CA GLY A 457 8.37 24.19 44.34
C GLY A 457 8.99 23.22 45.35
N GLY A 458 8.51 23.23 46.60
CA GLY A 458 9.03 22.40 47.71
C GLY A 458 9.88 23.18 48.71
N THR A 459 10.43 22.48 49.71
CA THR A 459 11.40 23.03 50.67
C THR A 459 12.78 23.23 50.00
N VAL A 460 13.66 24.02 50.63
CA VAL A 460 15.02 24.29 50.10
C VAL A 460 15.83 22.99 49.95
N GLU A 461 15.57 22.00 50.79
CA GLU A 461 16.22 20.69 50.81
C GLU A 461 15.76 19.77 49.66
N ASP A 462 14.50 19.87 49.21
CA ASP A 462 13.91 19.01 48.17
C ASP A 462 14.01 19.56 46.74
N LEU A 463 14.40 20.83 46.58
CA LEU A 463 14.36 21.53 45.30
C LEU A 463 15.27 20.87 44.25
N GLU A 464 16.47 20.42 44.62
CA GLU A 464 17.40 19.75 43.70
C GLU A 464 16.93 18.32 43.37
N ALA A 465 16.35 17.59 44.33
CA ALA A 465 15.79 16.26 44.10
C ALA A 465 14.62 16.29 43.11
N ARG A 466 13.72 17.28 43.25
CA ARG A 466 12.59 17.50 42.33
C ARG A 466 13.04 17.87 40.92
N LYS A 467 14.06 18.73 40.81
CA LYS A 467 14.65 19.13 39.52
C LYS A 467 15.27 17.93 38.80
N ASN A 468 15.99 17.07 39.53
CA ASN A 468 16.57 15.85 38.98
C ASN A 468 15.49 14.86 38.52
N LEU A 469 14.47 14.62 39.36
CA LEU A 469 13.33 13.76 39.01
C LEU A 469 12.61 14.22 37.75
N LEU A 470 12.34 15.52 37.66
CA LEU A 470 11.71 16.10 36.48
C LEU A 470 12.58 15.92 35.22
N ARG A 471 13.88 16.20 35.31
CA ARG A 471 14.82 15.99 34.19
C ARG A 471 14.88 14.55 33.73
N CYS A 472 14.92 13.60 34.68
CA CYS A 472 14.91 12.16 34.36
C CYS A 472 13.59 11.77 33.68
N GLY A 473 12.44 12.19 34.23
CA GLY A 473 11.13 11.92 33.63
C GLY A 473 10.98 12.47 32.21
N TRP A 474 11.37 13.72 31.95
CA TRP A 474 11.37 14.29 30.60
C TRP A 474 12.36 13.60 29.67
N GLY A 475 13.53 13.20 30.18
CA GLY A 475 14.52 12.43 29.43
C GLY A 475 13.96 11.11 28.93
N ILE A 476 13.31 10.33 29.79
CA ILE A 476 12.70 9.04 29.43
C ILE A 476 11.65 9.21 28.33
N VAL A 477 10.70 10.15 28.48
CA VAL A 477 9.63 10.35 27.48
C VAL A 477 10.21 10.81 26.14
N ARG A 478 11.26 11.65 26.17
CA ARG A 478 11.98 12.07 24.97
C ARG A 478 12.66 10.88 24.28
N ASP A 479 13.37 10.05 25.03
CA ASP A 479 14.10 8.90 24.50
C ASP A 479 13.11 7.84 23.94
N MET A 480 12.01 7.57 24.66
CA MET A 480 10.90 6.73 24.18
C MET A 480 10.24 7.29 22.91
N GLY A 481 9.92 8.59 22.91
CA GLY A 481 9.29 9.26 21.77
C GLY A 481 10.18 9.20 20.53
N TRP A 482 11.46 9.57 20.68
CA TRP A 482 12.46 9.50 19.62
C TRP A 482 12.59 8.10 19.00
N PHE A 483 12.69 7.07 19.85
CA PHE A 483 12.81 5.69 19.37
C PHE A 483 11.57 5.26 18.59
N LEU A 484 10.37 5.50 19.13
CA LEU A 484 9.10 5.14 18.49
C LEU A 484 8.87 5.93 17.20
N ASP A 485 9.21 7.22 17.16
CA ASP A 485 9.14 8.06 15.96
C ASP A 485 10.08 7.56 14.87
N THR A 486 11.32 7.19 15.24
CA THR A 486 12.34 6.69 14.31
C THR A 486 11.94 5.33 13.74
N LEU A 487 11.49 4.41 14.60
CA LEU A 487 11.06 3.07 14.20
C LEU A 487 9.79 3.11 13.35
N LEU A 488 8.77 3.87 13.76
CA LEU A 488 7.53 4.02 13.00
C LEU A 488 7.77 4.73 11.66
N GLY A 489 8.63 5.75 11.64
CA GLY A 489 9.06 6.43 10.42
C GLY A 489 9.74 5.47 9.46
N TYR A 490 10.67 4.63 9.93
CA TYR A 490 11.28 3.59 9.09
C TYR A 490 10.25 2.59 8.56
N ILE A 491 9.42 1.99 9.40
CA ILE A 491 8.46 0.95 8.99
C ILE A 491 7.44 1.49 7.99
N MET A 492 6.83 2.65 8.27
CA MET A 492 5.78 3.17 7.39
C MET A 492 6.33 3.69 6.06
N THR A 493 7.44 4.43 6.10
CA THR A 493 7.95 5.17 4.92
C THR A 493 8.89 4.34 4.05
N ASP A 494 9.73 3.53 4.66
CA ASP A 494 10.80 2.81 3.96
C ASP A 494 10.48 1.35 3.68
N VAL A 495 9.58 0.74 4.48
CA VAL A 495 9.16 -0.66 4.31
C VAL A 495 7.78 -0.70 3.66
N VAL A 496 6.73 -0.30 4.38
CA VAL A 496 5.33 -0.43 3.94
C VAL A 496 5.09 0.31 2.63
N ASP A 497 5.42 1.60 2.54
CA ASP A 497 5.14 2.39 1.34
C ASP A 497 5.98 2.02 0.11
N VAL A 498 7.25 1.63 0.33
CA VAL A 498 8.13 1.22 -0.76
C VAL A 498 7.68 -0.12 -1.33
N GLU A 499 7.42 -1.10 -0.47
CA GLU A 499 6.97 -2.43 -0.90
C GLU A 499 5.57 -2.39 -1.51
N PHE A 500 4.67 -1.57 -0.96
CA PHE A 500 3.33 -1.39 -1.52
C PHE A 500 3.39 -0.77 -2.92
N ARG A 501 4.26 0.23 -3.14
CA ARG A 501 4.47 0.83 -4.46
C ARG A 501 5.04 -0.17 -5.45
N LYS A 502 6.04 -0.98 -5.04
CA LYS A 502 6.60 -2.05 -5.87
C LYS A 502 5.53 -3.07 -6.28
N LEU A 503 4.65 -3.48 -5.36
CA LEU A 503 3.54 -4.38 -5.66
C LEU A 503 2.59 -3.76 -6.70
N LYS A 504 2.15 -2.51 -6.50
CA LYS A 504 1.29 -1.80 -7.46
C LYS A 504 1.95 -1.64 -8.83
N GLU A 505 3.26 -1.39 -8.91
CA GLU A 505 4.00 -1.35 -10.17
C GLU A 505 4.07 -2.72 -10.87
N GLN A 506 4.24 -3.81 -10.12
CA GLN A 506 4.23 -5.18 -10.66
C GLN A 506 2.86 -5.59 -11.18
N LEU A 507 1.79 -5.25 -10.44
CA LEU A 507 0.41 -5.40 -10.90
C LEU A 507 0.12 -4.51 -12.13
N GLY A 508 0.78 -3.34 -12.21
CA GLY A 508 0.63 -2.37 -13.29
C GLY A 508 1.30 -2.75 -14.61
N LYS A 509 2.46 -3.43 -14.55
CA LYS A 509 3.25 -3.87 -15.73
C LYS A 509 2.59 -4.99 -16.51
N GLY A 510 1.61 -5.68 -15.93
CA GLY A 510 0.92 -6.82 -16.51
C GLY A 510 0.16 -6.58 -17.82
N THR A 511 -0.14 -5.33 -18.20
CA THR A 511 -1.12 -5.08 -19.28
C THR A 511 -0.82 -3.87 -20.17
N GLY A 512 0.44 -3.50 -20.42
CA GLY A 512 0.67 -2.33 -21.30
C GLY A 512 2.08 -2.01 -21.75
N SER A 513 2.61 -2.77 -22.71
CA SER A 513 3.43 -2.20 -23.78
C SER A 513 3.39 -3.09 -25.03
N ALA A 514 2.23 -3.11 -25.70
CA ALA A 514 2.15 -3.47 -27.11
C ALA A 514 2.54 -2.24 -27.95
N SER A 515 3.79 -1.78 -27.83
CA SER A 515 4.39 -0.84 -28.77
C SER A 515 5.91 -0.98 -28.75
N ASN A 516 6.43 -1.61 -29.80
CA ASN A 516 7.84 -1.68 -30.23
C ASN A 516 8.85 -2.43 -29.33
N ILE A 517 9.18 -3.66 -29.72
CA ILE A 517 10.43 -4.06 -30.41
C ILE A 517 10.37 -5.60 -30.63
N HIS A 518 10.74 -6.06 -31.83
CA HIS A 518 10.88 -7.48 -32.21
C HIS A 518 11.39 -8.39 -31.08
N ARG A 519 10.51 -9.27 -30.57
CA ARG A 519 10.88 -10.52 -29.88
C ARG A 519 10.18 -11.69 -30.59
N PRO A 520 10.82 -12.87 -30.66
CA PRO A 520 10.24 -14.04 -31.32
C PRO A 520 8.96 -14.48 -30.57
N PRO A 521 7.97 -15.05 -31.28
CA PRO A 521 6.71 -15.48 -30.68
C PRO A 521 6.97 -16.73 -29.83
N GLY A 522 6.84 -16.61 -28.50
CA GLY A 522 7.01 -17.75 -27.59
C GLY A 522 6.95 -17.46 -26.09
N GLU A 523 7.21 -16.23 -25.64
CA GLU A 523 7.19 -15.87 -24.20
C GLU A 523 6.64 -14.45 -24.03
N GLU A 524 5.32 -14.30 -24.07
CA GLU A 524 4.66 -13.19 -23.38
C GLU A 524 4.44 -13.65 -21.93
N ASP A 525 5.02 -12.94 -20.96
CA ASP A 525 4.81 -13.21 -19.53
C ASP A 525 3.36 -12.87 -19.16
N TYR A 526 2.44 -13.80 -19.44
CA TYR A 526 1.06 -13.70 -19.00
C TYR A 526 1.00 -13.83 -17.48
N LEU A 527 0.39 -12.85 -16.81
CA LEU A 527 0.13 -12.89 -15.38
C LEU A 527 -0.97 -13.93 -15.08
N ASP A 528 -0.56 -15.17 -14.82
CA ASP A 528 -1.45 -16.17 -14.24
C ASP A 528 -1.73 -15.86 -12.75
N PHE A 529 -2.86 -16.32 -12.22
CA PHE A 529 -3.23 -16.11 -10.82
C PHE A 529 -2.28 -16.79 -9.84
N THR A 530 -1.61 -17.88 -10.27
CA THR A 530 -0.53 -18.50 -9.50
C THR A 530 0.72 -17.60 -9.44
N SER A 531 1.06 -16.94 -10.54
CA SER A 531 2.10 -15.91 -10.57
C SER A 531 1.72 -14.71 -9.71
N LEU A 532 0.46 -14.24 -9.79
CA LEU A 532 -0.08 -13.17 -8.96
C LEU A 532 0.04 -13.49 -7.47
N ARG A 533 -0.32 -14.71 -7.07
CA ARG A 533 -0.17 -15.21 -5.70
C ARG A 533 1.28 -15.24 -5.27
N THR A 534 2.18 -15.72 -6.12
CA THR A 534 3.63 -15.76 -5.84
C THR A 534 4.22 -14.36 -5.65
N ILE A 535 3.75 -13.38 -6.44
CA ILE A 535 4.13 -11.97 -6.30
C ILE A 535 3.66 -11.42 -4.94
N HIS A 536 2.43 -11.75 -4.54
CA HIS A 536 1.84 -11.29 -3.29
C HIS A 536 2.45 -11.95 -2.05
N THR A 537 2.68 -13.27 -2.08
CA THR A 537 3.37 -13.97 -0.99
C THR A 537 4.79 -13.44 -0.81
N ALA A 538 5.52 -13.19 -1.92
CA ALA A 538 6.83 -12.57 -1.86
C ALA A 538 6.79 -11.12 -1.33
N TYR A 539 5.71 -10.38 -1.61
CA TYR A 539 5.49 -9.05 -1.02
C TYR A 539 5.29 -9.12 0.50
N LEU A 540 4.49 -10.06 0.98
CA LEU A 540 4.26 -10.26 2.41
C LEU A 540 5.53 -10.69 3.15
N ASP A 541 6.33 -11.58 2.57
CA ASP A 541 7.63 -11.98 3.12
C ASP A 541 8.58 -10.79 3.23
N ARG A 542 8.65 -9.93 2.19
CA ARG A 542 9.44 -8.69 2.24
C ARG A 542 8.96 -7.73 3.33
N LEU A 543 7.64 -7.62 3.55
CA LEU A 543 7.08 -6.82 4.65
C LEU A 543 7.42 -7.39 6.02
N GLN A 544 7.27 -8.71 6.24
CA GLN A 544 7.62 -9.36 7.51
C GLN A 544 9.10 -9.20 7.83
N ASN A 545 9.97 -9.39 6.84
CA ASN A 545 11.40 -9.17 6.97
C ASN A 545 11.74 -7.69 7.27
N GLY A 546 11.13 -6.74 6.55
CA GLY A 546 11.35 -5.32 6.79
C GLY A 546 10.84 -4.82 8.15
N CYS A 547 9.77 -5.42 8.67
CA CYS A 547 9.23 -5.19 10.02
C CYS A 547 9.98 -5.94 11.13
N LEU A 548 11.04 -6.69 10.80
CA LEU A 548 11.85 -7.47 11.74
C LEU A 548 11.08 -8.58 12.49
N LEU A 549 9.95 -9.05 11.92
CA LEU A 549 9.08 -10.03 12.57
C LEU A 549 9.58 -11.49 12.43
N ASN A 550 10.39 -11.78 11.41
CA ASN A 550 10.93 -13.12 11.18
C ASN A 550 11.98 -13.57 12.21
N ASN A 551 12.58 -12.64 12.96
CA ASN A 551 13.57 -12.96 13.99
C ASN A 551 12.96 -12.82 15.39
N THR A 552 12.94 -13.92 16.12
CA THR A 552 12.38 -14.02 17.48
C THR A 552 13.14 -13.17 18.51
N GLY A 553 14.44 -12.91 18.28
CA GLY A 553 15.25 -12.02 19.11
C GLY A 553 14.74 -10.57 19.08
N PHE A 554 14.57 -10.01 17.89
CA PHE A 554 14.09 -8.64 17.73
C PHE A 554 12.66 -8.46 18.24
N THR A 555 11.78 -9.40 17.97
CA THR A 555 10.38 -9.31 18.42
C THR A 555 10.27 -9.33 19.95
N SER A 556 11.08 -10.12 20.64
CA SER A 556 11.12 -10.16 22.11
C SER A 556 11.65 -8.86 22.75
N ILE A 557 12.68 -8.25 22.17
CA ILE A 557 13.23 -6.98 22.64
C ILE A 557 12.25 -5.83 22.35
N LEU A 558 11.69 -5.78 21.14
CA LEU A 558 10.68 -4.78 20.78
C LEU A 558 9.47 -4.86 21.71
N GLN A 559 8.99 -6.06 22.03
CA GLN A 559 7.95 -6.25 23.03
C GLN A 559 8.36 -5.67 24.39
N SER A 560 9.56 -5.98 24.88
CA SER A 560 10.07 -5.48 26.16
C SER A 560 10.18 -3.94 26.19
N ILE A 561 10.54 -3.31 25.07
CA ILE A 561 10.57 -1.85 24.92
C ILE A 561 9.15 -1.27 24.97
N LEU A 562 8.20 -1.84 24.21
CA LEU A 562 6.81 -1.39 24.21
C LEU A 562 6.16 -1.55 25.59
N GLU A 563 6.42 -2.64 26.29
CA GLU A 563 5.97 -2.86 27.67
C GLU A 563 6.58 -1.83 28.63
N SER A 564 7.86 -1.50 28.50
CA SER A 564 8.51 -0.46 29.29
C SER A 564 7.86 0.92 29.06
N CYS A 565 7.50 1.23 27.81
CA CYS A 565 6.76 2.45 27.46
C CYS A 565 5.38 2.47 28.13
N GLU A 566 4.63 1.38 28.04
CA GLU A 566 3.30 1.25 28.64
C GLU A 566 3.35 1.34 30.18
N GLN A 567 4.33 0.70 30.83
CA GLN A 567 4.53 0.76 32.27
C GLN A 567 4.81 2.19 32.73
N PHE A 568 5.69 2.94 32.05
CA PHE A 568 5.98 4.32 32.40
C PHE A 568 4.74 5.22 32.25
N VAL A 569 4.03 5.14 31.13
CA VAL A 569 2.81 5.94 30.91
C VAL A 569 1.75 5.62 31.96
N ALA A 570 1.53 4.34 32.26
CA ALA A 570 0.57 3.92 33.28
C ALA A 570 0.93 4.44 34.68
N GLN A 571 2.23 4.48 35.04
CA GLN A 571 2.68 5.07 36.30
C GLN A 571 2.40 6.57 36.37
N VAL A 572 2.70 7.31 35.29
CA VAL A 572 2.41 8.76 35.21
C VAL A 572 0.91 9.04 35.27
N GLU A 573 0.09 8.26 34.56
CA GLU A 573 -1.37 8.36 34.62
C GLU A 573 -1.90 8.09 36.04
N ARG A 574 -1.38 7.05 36.72
CA ARG A 574 -1.71 6.73 38.12
C ARG A 574 -1.36 7.86 39.09
N TRP A 575 -0.30 8.61 38.81
CA TRP A 575 0.12 9.76 39.61
C TRP A 575 -0.64 11.05 39.30
N GLY A 576 -1.64 11.01 38.42
CA GLY A 576 -2.44 12.18 38.06
C GLY A 576 -1.87 13.00 36.90
N GLY A 577 -1.01 12.39 36.08
CA GLY A 577 -0.45 13.03 34.88
C GLY A 577 0.85 13.80 35.09
N ASP A 578 1.50 13.62 36.25
CA ASP A 578 2.73 14.30 36.61
C ASP A 578 3.70 13.37 37.35
N VAL A 579 5.00 13.53 37.09
CA VAL A 579 6.05 12.77 37.81
C VAL A 579 6.26 13.34 39.20
N LEU A 580 6.07 14.65 39.40
CA LEU A 580 6.18 15.28 40.72
C LEU A 580 4.91 15.09 41.55
N PRO A 581 5.01 14.83 42.87
CA PRO A 581 3.85 14.86 43.76
C PRO A 581 3.23 16.26 43.83
N ALA A 582 1.93 16.32 44.11
CA ALA A 582 1.26 17.60 44.33
C ALA A 582 1.77 18.26 45.62
N LEU A 583 2.08 19.55 45.57
CA LEU A 583 2.66 20.32 46.69
C LEU A 583 1.84 20.24 48.00
N LEU A 584 0.51 20.07 47.89
CA LEU A 584 -0.40 19.95 49.05
C LEU A 584 -0.33 18.58 49.74
N PHE A 585 0.05 17.53 49.02
CA PHE A 585 0.21 16.17 49.58
C PHE A 585 1.55 15.99 50.30
N GLU A 586 2.54 16.83 49.99
CA GLU A 586 3.90 16.74 50.52
C GLU A 586 4.12 17.59 51.78
N GLY A 587 3.15 18.42 52.16
CA GLY A 587 3.29 19.28 53.33
C GLY A 587 2.14 20.26 53.53
N SER A 588 1.03 19.78 54.08
CA SER A 588 0.23 20.60 54.99
C SER A 588 -0.59 19.71 55.93
N LEU A 589 -0.24 19.78 57.23
CA LEU A 589 -1.01 19.32 58.38
C LEU A 589 -0.99 17.81 58.75
N ARG A 590 0.18 17.21 59.01
CA ARG A 590 0.25 16.17 60.06
C ARG A 590 1.53 16.28 60.88
N SER A 591 1.33 16.60 62.16
CA SER A 591 2.34 16.66 63.22
C SER A 591 2.82 15.25 63.60
N GLY A 592 3.62 14.60 62.75
CA GLY A 592 4.24 13.32 63.11
C GLY A 592 5.20 12.80 62.05
N ASN A 593 6.50 12.79 62.38
CA ASN A 593 7.63 11.95 61.90
C ASN A 593 7.70 11.40 60.45
N GLU A 594 6.91 11.84 59.48
CA GLU A 594 7.11 11.50 58.06
C GLU A 594 8.15 12.45 57.43
N GLN A 595 9.22 11.89 56.87
CA GLN A 595 10.31 12.64 56.24
C GLN A 595 9.79 13.47 55.06
N VAL A 596 10.01 14.79 55.11
CA VAL A 596 9.83 15.71 53.98
C VAL A 596 10.59 15.16 52.77
N GLY A 597 9.92 15.05 51.61
CA GLY A 597 10.52 14.52 50.37
C GLY A 597 10.45 13.00 50.17
N ALA A 598 9.86 12.22 51.08
CA ALA A 598 9.77 10.75 50.94
C ALA A 598 9.07 10.28 49.65
N LEU A 599 7.98 10.95 49.25
CA LEU A 599 7.26 10.66 47.99
C LEU A 599 8.08 10.98 46.73
N VAL A 600 8.92 12.02 46.77
CA VAL A 600 9.81 12.37 45.66
C VAL A 600 10.90 11.30 45.51
N GLN A 601 11.44 10.79 46.62
CA GLN A 601 12.41 9.70 46.61
C GLN A 601 11.80 8.38 46.12
N GLU A 602 10.57 8.06 46.52
CA GLU A 602 9.85 6.89 46.02
C GLU A 602 9.68 6.95 44.49
N ARG A 603 9.16 8.07 43.98
CA ARG A 603 8.98 8.26 42.53
C ARG A 603 10.32 8.27 41.79
N TRP A 604 11.40 8.81 42.37
CA TRP A 604 12.75 8.75 41.79
C TRP A 604 13.28 7.32 41.62
N ARG A 605 13.09 6.44 42.61
CA ARG A 605 13.49 5.03 42.47
C ARG A 605 12.77 4.36 41.31
N SER A 606 11.46 4.52 41.22
CA SER A 606 10.65 3.93 40.14
C SER A 606 11.05 4.46 38.75
N VAL A 607 11.19 5.78 38.61
CA VAL A 607 11.54 6.43 37.33
C VAL A 607 12.98 6.11 36.92
N SER A 608 13.94 6.10 37.86
CA SER A 608 15.34 5.77 37.54
C SER A 608 15.52 4.30 37.17
N GLN A 609 14.82 3.38 37.82
CA GLN A 609 14.82 1.96 37.46
C GLN A 609 14.27 1.75 36.04
N LEU A 610 13.13 2.37 35.71
CA LEU A 610 12.57 2.30 34.36
C LEU A 610 13.51 2.89 33.30
N ASN A 611 14.21 3.98 33.61
CA ASN A 611 15.20 4.57 32.71
C ASN A 611 16.36 3.60 32.40
N GLN A 612 16.89 2.92 33.44
CA GLN A 612 17.97 1.94 33.28
C GLN A 612 17.52 0.75 32.43
N THR A 613 16.35 0.20 32.72
CA THR A 613 15.76 -0.91 31.96
C THR A 613 15.53 -0.52 30.49
N LEU A 614 14.94 0.65 30.23
CA LEU A 614 14.70 1.13 28.87
C LEU A 614 16.01 1.27 28.09
N ARG A 615 17.03 1.91 28.69
CA ARG A 615 18.34 2.08 28.04
C ARG A 615 19.01 0.76 27.75
N HIS A 616 18.92 -0.21 28.66
CA HIS A 616 19.46 -1.55 28.43
C HIS A 616 18.78 -2.22 27.22
N HIS A 617 17.45 -2.14 27.12
CA HIS A 617 16.72 -2.69 25.98
C HIS A 617 17.05 -1.97 24.66
N LEU A 618 17.19 -0.64 24.66
CA LEU A 618 17.56 0.12 23.46
C LEU A 618 18.97 -0.22 22.97
N VAL A 619 19.94 -0.35 23.89
CA VAL A 619 21.31 -0.77 23.56
C VAL A 619 21.32 -2.20 23.03
N SER A 620 20.61 -3.12 23.68
CA SER A 620 20.50 -4.52 23.22
C SER A 620 19.87 -4.61 21.83
N PHE A 621 18.83 -3.81 21.55
CA PHE A 621 18.22 -3.71 20.22
C PHE A 621 19.24 -3.23 19.17
N TYR A 622 20.02 -2.21 19.49
CA TYR A 622 21.05 -1.68 18.59
C TYR A 622 22.21 -2.66 18.35
N GLU A 623 22.69 -3.33 19.40
CA GLU A 623 23.74 -4.36 19.32
C GLU A 623 23.27 -5.51 18.42
N GLN A 624 22.04 -6.00 18.58
CA GLN A 624 21.48 -7.04 17.72
C GLN A 624 21.32 -6.61 16.25
N LEU A 625 20.90 -5.36 15.99
CA LEU A 625 20.82 -4.84 14.62
C LEU A 625 22.22 -4.77 13.98
N THR A 626 23.22 -4.37 14.75
CA THR A 626 24.61 -4.30 14.31
C THR A 626 25.16 -5.70 14.02
N ASP A 627 24.87 -6.68 14.88
CA ASP A 627 25.25 -8.08 14.69
C ASP A 627 24.61 -8.69 13.43
N MET A 628 23.36 -8.33 13.12
CA MET A 628 22.70 -8.77 11.88
C MET A 628 23.41 -8.26 10.62
N THR A 629 23.96 -7.04 10.66
CA THR A 629 24.74 -6.51 9.54
C THR A 629 26.16 -7.08 9.44
N SER A 630 26.73 -7.54 10.56
CA SER A 630 28.09 -8.09 10.61
C SER A 630 28.15 -9.61 10.32
N GLN A 631 27.10 -10.38 10.66
CA GLN A 631 27.13 -11.85 10.62
C GLN A 631 26.64 -12.52 9.32
N GLN A 632 26.13 -11.81 8.31
CA GLN A 632 25.75 -12.43 7.02
C GLN A 632 26.84 -12.34 5.95
N GLY A 633 28.01 -12.87 6.30
CA GLY A 633 29.01 -13.38 5.35
C GLY A 633 29.27 -14.85 5.67
N PHE A 634 29.00 -15.74 4.71
CA PHE A 634 29.14 -17.20 4.72
C PHE A 634 27.94 -18.04 5.20
N SER A 635 27.10 -18.39 4.23
CA SER A 635 26.37 -19.67 4.22
C SER A 635 26.37 -20.26 2.80
N ILE A 636 27.55 -20.68 2.34
CA ILE A 636 27.66 -21.84 1.45
C ILE A 636 28.39 -22.91 2.28
N GLY A 637 27.74 -24.05 2.44
CA GLY A 637 28.24 -25.13 3.28
C GLY A 637 29.59 -25.70 2.84
N ILE A 638 30.19 -26.40 3.81
CA ILE A 638 31.29 -27.36 3.74
C ILE A 638 32.63 -26.85 4.31
N ASP A 639 32.95 -27.52 5.42
CA ASP A 639 34.24 -27.80 6.07
C ASP A 639 35.06 -26.72 6.76
N GLY A 640 35.43 -27.07 7.99
CA GLY A 640 36.27 -26.29 8.87
C GLY A 640 37.76 -26.39 8.54
N SER A 641 38.50 -25.45 9.13
CA SER A 641 39.96 -25.34 9.17
C SER A 641 40.57 -24.43 8.10
N LYS A 642 40.58 -23.12 8.38
CA LYS A 642 41.80 -22.30 8.55
C LYS A 642 41.43 -20.84 8.77
N SER A 643 41.67 -20.37 9.99
CA SER A 643 41.87 -18.96 10.31
C SER A 643 43.16 -18.47 9.63
N MET A 644 43.15 -17.27 9.04
CA MET A 644 44.16 -16.21 9.23
C MET A 644 43.86 -14.96 8.36
N MET A 645 43.75 -13.81 9.01
CA MET A 645 44.04 -12.42 8.58
C MET A 645 43.68 -11.96 7.15
N MET A 646 42.82 -10.94 7.03
CA MET A 646 43.23 -9.56 6.63
C MET A 646 42.05 -8.58 6.58
N ASN A 647 42.35 -7.36 6.99
CA ASN A 647 41.52 -6.17 6.91
C ASN A 647 42.17 -5.26 5.86
N ALA A 648 41.51 -4.97 4.72
CA ALA A 648 41.72 -3.79 3.86
C ALA A 648 40.91 -3.88 2.56
N SER A 649 40.14 -2.81 2.29
CA SER A 649 39.84 -2.21 0.98
C SER A 649 39.54 -3.10 -0.22
N ILE A 650 38.38 -2.91 -0.87
CA ILE A 650 38.26 -2.68 -2.32
C ILE A 650 36.80 -2.35 -2.67
N ALA A 651 36.60 -1.12 -3.14
CA ALA A 651 35.54 -0.76 -4.06
C ALA A 651 35.92 -1.24 -5.47
N ASN A 652 34.92 -1.55 -6.29
CA ASN A 652 34.96 -2.06 -7.68
C ASN A 652 35.06 -3.59 -7.83
N GLN A 653 33.90 -4.21 -8.05
CA GLN A 653 33.66 -4.98 -9.27
C GLN A 653 32.15 -5.27 -9.39
N SER A 654 31.54 -4.69 -10.42
CA SER A 654 30.31 -5.20 -11.00
C SER A 654 30.66 -5.72 -12.38
N LEU A 655 30.48 -7.01 -12.61
CA LEU A 655 29.92 -7.65 -13.82
C LEU A 655 30.27 -9.16 -13.83
N VAL A 656 29.34 -9.92 -14.43
CA VAL A 656 29.42 -11.33 -14.86
C VAL A 656 28.99 -12.39 -13.84
N GLN A 657 27.70 -12.73 -13.82
CA GLN A 657 27.16 -14.05 -14.25
C GLN A 657 25.63 -14.09 -14.11
N GLY A 658 24.95 -14.38 -15.22
CA GLY A 658 23.52 -14.65 -15.25
C GLY A 658 23.23 -16.10 -14.87
N GLY A 659 22.12 -16.32 -14.15
CA GLY A 659 21.58 -17.66 -13.94
C GLY A 659 21.23 -18.08 -12.52
N LEU A 660 21.14 -17.18 -11.53
CA LEU A 660 20.55 -17.45 -10.20
C LEU A 660 20.16 -16.12 -9.53
N LYS A 661 19.03 -15.51 -9.92
CA LYS A 661 18.72 -14.11 -9.56
C LYS A 661 17.62 -13.86 -8.52
N ASN A 662 16.84 -14.85 -8.09
CA ASN A 662 15.67 -14.56 -7.24
C ASN A 662 15.88 -14.71 -5.72
N LEU A 663 16.85 -15.51 -5.25
CA LEU A 663 17.10 -15.63 -3.80
C LEU A 663 18.06 -14.55 -3.27
N GLY A 664 19.14 -14.26 -4.00
CA GLY A 664 20.15 -13.27 -3.59
C GLY A 664 19.68 -11.80 -3.64
N SER A 665 18.57 -11.51 -4.34
CA SER A 665 18.02 -10.14 -4.38
C SER A 665 17.29 -9.74 -3.10
N THR A 666 16.69 -10.70 -2.40
CA THR A 666 15.86 -10.44 -1.21
C THR A 666 16.75 -10.18 0.00
N GLU A 667 17.78 -10.99 0.23
CA GLU A 667 18.76 -10.79 1.31
C GLU A 667 19.50 -9.45 1.18
N ALA A 668 19.91 -9.09 -0.05
CA ALA A 668 20.55 -7.81 -0.32
C ALA A 668 19.62 -6.60 -0.07
N GLN A 669 18.30 -6.75 -0.25
CA GLN A 669 17.32 -5.72 0.09
C GLN A 669 17.11 -5.63 1.60
N THR A 670 16.94 -6.76 2.28
CA THR A 670 16.81 -6.82 3.75
C THR A 670 17.99 -6.15 4.44
N ARG A 671 19.22 -6.40 3.96
CA ARG A 671 20.43 -5.74 4.48
C ARG A 671 20.37 -4.21 4.35
N ARG A 672 19.95 -3.68 3.20
CA ARG A 672 19.84 -2.22 2.99
C ARG A 672 18.79 -1.58 3.90
N HIS A 673 17.70 -2.30 4.17
CA HIS A 673 16.65 -1.84 5.08
C HIS A 673 17.17 -1.75 6.52
N VAL A 674 17.89 -2.77 6.99
CA VAL A 674 18.51 -2.79 8.33
C VAL A 674 19.60 -1.73 8.47
N GLU A 675 20.48 -1.57 7.47
CA GLU A 675 21.53 -0.53 7.44
C GLU A 675 20.92 0.88 7.52
N ARG A 676 19.79 1.12 6.85
CA ARG A 676 19.09 2.40 6.91
C ARG A 676 18.47 2.67 8.28
N LEU A 677 17.92 1.65 8.93
CA LEU A 677 17.41 1.76 10.30
C LEU A 677 18.53 2.07 11.29
N LEU A 678 19.67 1.37 11.18
CA LEU A 678 20.87 1.63 11.99
C LEU A 678 21.36 3.07 11.85
N LEU A 679 21.47 3.59 10.62
CA LEU A 679 21.87 4.97 10.37
C LEU A 679 20.91 6.00 10.98
N ARG A 680 19.61 5.69 11.04
CA ARG A 680 18.62 6.56 11.67
C ARG A 680 18.68 6.52 13.19
N LEU A 681 18.93 5.35 13.76
CA LEU A 681 19.07 5.16 15.21
C LEU A 681 20.38 5.76 15.74
N ASP A 682 21.45 5.76 14.96
CA ASP A 682 22.76 6.26 15.38
C ASP A 682 23.14 7.62 14.76
N PHE A 683 22.15 8.40 14.30
CA PHE A 683 22.39 9.70 13.65
C PHE A 683 23.21 10.68 14.51
N ASN A 684 23.12 10.57 15.85
CA ASN A 684 23.85 11.40 16.80
C ASN A 684 25.10 10.72 17.41
N GLY A 685 25.40 9.47 17.02
CA GLY A 685 26.54 8.70 17.55
C GLY A 685 26.43 8.29 19.02
N GLU A 686 25.23 8.35 19.63
CA GLU A 686 25.03 8.05 21.05
C GLU A 686 25.21 6.56 21.36
N PHE A 687 24.86 5.68 20.42
CA PHE A 687 24.99 4.23 20.57
C PHE A 687 26.35 3.71 20.11
N SER A 688 27.01 4.40 19.16
CA SER A 688 28.37 4.07 18.69
C SER A 688 29.52 4.69 19.48
N ALA A 689 29.26 5.65 20.37
CA ALA A 689 30.30 6.24 21.20
C ALA A 689 30.99 5.19 22.10
N PRO A 690 32.34 5.15 22.16
CA PRO A 690 33.05 4.19 22.99
C PRO A 690 32.66 4.39 24.47
N LYS A 691 32.20 3.32 25.12
CA LYS A 691 31.84 3.30 26.55
C LYS A 691 33.06 3.77 27.37
N SER A 692 33.09 5.03 27.78
CA SER A 692 34.18 5.55 28.61
C SER A 692 34.12 4.85 29.98
N THR A 693 35.13 4.03 30.25
CA THR A 693 35.40 3.49 31.58
C THR A 693 35.63 4.63 32.56
N VAL A 694 34.76 4.68 33.58
CA VAL A 694 34.87 5.38 34.88
C VAL A 694 36.08 6.30 35.04
N GLY A 695 35.85 7.62 35.06
CA GLY A 695 36.83 8.60 35.53
C GLY A 695 36.54 10.02 35.03
N HIS A 696 36.44 10.97 35.95
CA HIS A 696 36.22 12.40 35.72
C HIS A 696 36.80 12.98 34.42
N ALA A 697 35.93 13.48 33.53
CA ALA A 697 36.29 14.54 32.60
C ALA A 697 35.04 15.35 32.20
N SER A 698 35.10 16.65 32.48
CA SER A 698 34.14 17.66 32.05
C SER A 698 34.18 17.81 30.52
N GLY A 699 33.31 17.09 29.81
CA GLY A 699 33.03 17.30 28.39
C GLY A 699 31.55 17.61 28.22
N LYS A 700 31.21 18.89 28.09
CA LYS A 700 29.85 19.35 27.84
C LYS A 700 29.41 18.93 26.43
N GLY A 701 28.63 17.85 26.33
CA GLY A 701 27.86 17.54 25.14
C GLY A 701 26.65 18.49 25.01
N VAL A 702 26.29 18.85 23.79
CA VAL A 702 25.17 19.75 23.45
C VAL A 702 23.82 19.28 24.05
N LEU A 703 23.69 17.99 24.39
CA LEU A 703 22.52 17.41 25.08
C LEU A 703 22.47 17.67 26.61
N ALA A 704 23.55 18.18 27.22
CA ALA A 704 23.58 18.56 28.64
C ALA A 704 23.11 20.01 28.88
N GLU A 705 23.12 20.85 27.85
CA GLU A 705 22.62 22.22 27.90
C GLU A 705 21.11 22.25 27.58
N GLY A 706 20.33 21.51 28.36
CA GLY A 706 18.87 21.52 28.34
C GLY A 706 18.30 22.85 28.86
N GLY A 707 18.53 23.92 28.11
CA GLY A 707 17.67 25.09 28.09
C GLY A 707 16.42 24.76 27.28
N ILE A 708 15.28 25.21 27.76
CA ILE A 708 13.90 25.04 27.22
C ILE A 708 13.75 25.42 25.72
N VAL A 709 14.81 25.95 25.09
CA VAL A 709 14.86 26.38 23.69
C VAL A 709 15.02 25.21 22.72
N ASP A 710 15.71 24.12 23.10
CA ASP A 710 15.91 22.98 22.18
C ASP A 710 14.81 21.91 22.25
N ALA A 711 14.00 21.90 23.30
CA ALA A 711 12.78 21.09 23.35
C ALA A 711 11.72 21.57 22.34
N ILE A 712 11.74 22.85 21.98
CA ILE A 712 10.90 23.42 20.91
C ILE A 712 11.47 23.05 19.53
N LYS A 713 12.81 22.97 19.38
CA LYS A 713 13.43 22.43 18.16
C LYS A 713 13.14 20.95 17.95
N PHE A 714 13.20 20.13 19.00
CA PHE A 714 12.94 18.68 18.88
C PHE A 714 11.49 18.37 18.50
N VAL A 715 10.51 19.15 18.99
CA VAL A 715 9.10 19.06 18.56
C VAL A 715 8.89 19.67 17.15
N CYS A 716 9.69 20.65 16.75
CA CYS A 716 9.68 21.18 15.38
C CYS A 716 10.33 20.23 14.35
N GLU A 717 11.35 19.47 14.72
CA GLU A 717 12.04 18.52 13.84
C GLU A 717 11.32 17.15 13.75
N LEU A 718 10.74 16.64 14.85
CA LEU A 718 9.97 15.38 14.81
C LEU A 718 8.65 15.48 14.03
N TYR A 719 8.02 16.66 14.02
CA TYR A 719 6.85 16.88 13.16
C TYR A 719 7.18 17.09 11.68
N LEU A 720 8.47 17.24 11.33
CA LEU A 720 8.95 17.34 9.95
C LEU A 720 9.47 16.01 9.38
N LEU A 721 9.69 14.97 10.20
CA LEU A 721 10.37 13.72 9.75
C LEU A 721 9.60 12.39 9.98
N GLY A 722 8.44 12.39 10.66
CA GLY A 722 7.74 11.15 11.05
C GLY A 722 6.50 10.72 10.23
N TRP A 723 6.10 11.43 9.18
CA TRP A 723 5.02 11.03 8.25
C TRP A 723 5.42 11.30 6.79
N GLN A 724 5.98 10.30 6.11
CA GLN A 724 5.91 10.17 4.65
C GLN A 724 4.98 9.01 4.31
N LEU A 725 3.67 9.25 4.38
CA LEU A 725 2.69 8.72 3.43
C LEU A 725 2.26 9.94 2.61
N PRO A 726 2.10 9.82 1.28
CA PRO A 726 2.56 10.80 0.31
C PRO A 726 2.16 12.23 0.70
N LYS A 727 3.16 13.11 0.79
CA LYS A 727 3.05 14.56 1.06
C LYS A 727 1.63 15.10 0.82
N ARG A 728 0.89 15.39 1.88
CA ARG A 728 0.47 16.77 2.13
C ARG A 728 0.78 17.10 3.58
N PRO A 729 1.76 17.97 3.83
CA PRO A 729 2.16 18.28 5.18
C PRO A 729 1.09 19.22 5.74
N THR A 730 0.64 18.99 6.97
CA THR A 730 1.31 19.68 8.08
C THR A 730 0.79 19.28 9.45
N SER A 731 1.78 19.15 10.33
CA SER A 731 1.71 19.43 11.76
C SER A 731 1.00 20.77 12.03
N GLN A 732 0.47 21.11 13.19
CA GLN A 732 1.12 21.05 14.49
C GLN A 732 0.08 21.65 15.43
N ALA A 733 -0.31 20.93 16.47
CA ALA A 733 -0.80 21.62 17.65
C ALA A 733 0.42 22.30 18.30
N CYS A 734 0.50 23.63 18.25
CA CYS A 734 1.25 24.37 19.25
C CYS A 734 0.35 25.44 19.84
N ASN A 735 -0.08 25.18 21.08
CA ASN A 735 -0.87 26.12 21.81
C ASN A 735 0.00 27.33 22.17
N THR A 736 -0.56 28.45 21.78
CA THR A 736 -0.07 29.80 21.94
C THR A 736 0.14 30.24 23.38
N ARG A 737 1.15 31.10 23.48
CA ARG A 737 1.17 32.43 24.11
C ARG A 737 0.74 32.60 25.57
N ALA A 738 1.65 33.30 26.23
CA ALA A 738 1.43 34.29 27.25
C ALA A 738 0.20 35.18 27.03
N SER A 739 -0.39 35.63 28.15
CA SER A 739 -1.04 36.92 28.24
C SER A 739 -0.71 37.58 29.59
N ASP A 740 -0.26 38.84 29.45
CA ASP A 740 -0.42 40.01 30.30
C ASP A 740 -0.75 39.90 31.79
N ARG A 741 -0.07 40.74 32.58
CA ARG A 741 -0.74 41.84 33.30
C ARG A 741 0.21 42.84 33.99
N ARG A 742 -0.16 44.12 33.84
CA ARG A 742 -0.06 45.29 34.77
C ARG A 742 1.31 45.94 35.03
N GLY A 743 1.27 47.28 35.10
CA GLY A 743 2.08 48.03 36.07
C GLY A 743 2.48 49.45 35.64
N LYS A 744 1.87 50.46 36.26
CA LYS A 744 2.36 51.85 36.34
C LYS A 744 3.67 51.92 37.14
N MET A 745 4.59 52.80 36.74
CA MET A 745 5.22 53.88 37.56
C MET A 745 6.66 54.20 37.12
N ALA A 746 6.89 55.51 36.95
CA ALA A 746 8.06 56.31 37.33
C ALA A 746 9.46 55.99 36.77
N GLY A 747 10.01 56.99 36.07
CA GLY A 747 11.22 57.66 36.54
C GLY A 747 12.54 57.36 35.81
N LEU A 748 13.08 58.42 35.20
CA LEU A 748 14.50 58.72 34.93
C LEU A 748 15.09 58.28 33.57
N SER A 749 15.45 59.30 32.79
CA SER A 749 16.63 59.33 31.90
C SER A 749 17.60 60.40 32.48
N PRO A 750 18.77 60.70 31.89
CA PRO A 750 19.62 59.97 30.94
C PRO A 750 21.12 60.02 31.33
N ALA A 751 21.98 59.16 30.75
CA ALA A 751 23.39 59.53 30.54
C ALA A 751 24.11 58.66 29.48
N VAL A 752 24.30 59.28 28.32
CA VAL A 752 25.54 59.38 27.52
C VAL A 752 26.24 58.11 26.97
N GLN A 753 25.97 57.91 25.67
CA GLN A 753 26.87 57.62 24.54
C GLN A 753 28.41 57.46 24.72
N LEU A 754 28.91 56.45 23.99
CA LEU A 754 30.18 56.36 23.24
C LEU A 754 31.53 56.65 23.95
N ALA A 755 32.40 55.63 24.00
CA ALA A 755 33.52 55.45 23.05
C ALA A 755 34.64 54.58 23.66
N ALA A 756 35.03 53.51 22.97
CA ALA A 756 36.43 53.07 22.90
C ALA A 756 36.63 52.20 21.66
N LYS A 757 37.49 52.67 20.77
CA LYS A 757 38.04 51.98 19.60
C LYS A 757 39.57 52.11 19.72
N SER A 758 40.29 51.00 19.62
CA SER A 758 41.68 50.92 19.11
C SER A 758 42.03 49.43 18.97
N PHE A 759 42.25 48.90 17.75
CA PHE A 759 43.53 48.82 17.01
C PHE A 759 44.56 47.96 17.78
N ARG A 760 45.25 46.93 17.23
CA ARG A 760 45.78 46.61 15.88
C ARG A 760 46.27 45.13 15.92
N ILE A 761 46.39 44.38 14.81
CA ILE A 761 47.62 44.05 14.05
C ILE A 761 47.13 43.41 12.72
N THR A 762 47.20 44.00 11.51
CA THR A 762 48.28 44.08 10.47
C THR A 762 49.03 42.80 10.04
N SER A 763 48.71 42.35 8.79
CA SER A 763 49.58 41.99 7.62
C SER A 763 50.70 40.92 7.76
N CYS A 764 51.06 40.07 6.79
CA CYS A 764 51.05 40.14 5.31
C CYS A 764 51.44 38.76 4.67
N GLN A 765 51.33 38.66 3.33
CA GLN A 765 51.83 37.64 2.35
C GLN A 765 51.08 36.30 2.21
N GLN A 766 50.82 35.73 1.01
CA GLN A 766 50.87 36.13 -0.40
C GLN A 766 50.13 35.04 -1.23
N ASN A 767 49.43 35.47 -2.29
CA ASN A 767 49.24 34.85 -3.62
C ASN A 767 48.52 33.49 -3.85
N ASN A 768 47.41 33.61 -4.61
CA ASN A 768 47.17 33.05 -5.97
C ASN A 768 46.17 31.89 -6.22
N PHE A 769 45.18 32.26 -7.05
CA PHE A 769 44.43 31.52 -8.10
C PHE A 769 43.13 30.75 -7.77
N PRO A 770 42.19 30.68 -8.74
CA PRO A 770 40.75 30.59 -8.53
C PRO A 770 40.17 29.25 -9.01
N ILE A 771 39.14 28.75 -8.33
CA ILE A 771 38.41 27.57 -8.79
C ILE A 771 37.24 28.04 -9.67
N SER A 772 37.52 28.11 -10.97
CA SER A 772 36.55 27.88 -12.03
C SER A 772 36.44 26.37 -12.31
N ARG A 773 35.22 25.87 -12.49
CA ARG A 773 34.77 24.75 -13.36
C ARG A 773 33.77 23.83 -12.64
N LEU A 774 32.50 24.12 -12.85
CA LEU A 774 31.47 23.09 -13.03
C LEU A 774 31.02 23.15 -14.50
N ASN A 775 30.92 21.97 -15.11
CA ASN A 775 30.12 21.61 -16.28
C ASN A 775 30.52 22.17 -17.66
N GLN A 776 31.42 21.42 -18.31
CA GLN A 776 31.39 21.20 -19.75
C GLN A 776 30.51 19.97 -20.07
N HIS A 777 29.86 20.02 -21.23
CA HIS A 777 28.86 19.12 -21.83
C HIS A 777 27.43 19.55 -21.49
N LEU A 778 26.72 20.32 -22.33
CA LEU A 778 26.53 20.14 -23.78
C LEU A 778 26.41 21.51 -24.51
N ARG A 779 27.24 21.70 -25.54
CA ARG A 779 26.97 22.57 -26.69
C ARG A 779 26.28 21.72 -27.77
N PHE A 780 25.52 22.37 -28.65
CA PHE A 780 24.56 21.87 -29.66
C PHE A 780 23.15 21.69 -29.07
N LEU A 781 22.13 22.49 -29.36
CA LEU A 781 21.78 23.35 -30.51
C LEU A 781 21.01 24.59 -30.00
N SER A 782 21.37 25.80 -30.44
CA SER A 782 20.47 26.95 -30.35
C SER A 782 20.68 27.88 -31.55
N SER A 783 19.97 27.58 -32.63
CA SER A 783 19.68 28.52 -33.70
C SER A 783 18.18 28.78 -33.70
N SER A 784 17.76 29.72 -32.87
CA SER A 784 16.49 30.44 -33.05
C SER A 784 16.54 31.71 -32.19
N SER A 785 16.79 32.80 -32.88
CA SER A 785 16.58 34.17 -32.43
C SER A 785 15.14 34.33 -31.90
N SER A 786 14.99 34.46 -30.58
CA SER A 786 13.77 35.00 -29.98
C SER A 786 14.08 36.41 -29.48
N SER A 787 13.52 37.38 -30.18
CA SER A 787 13.49 38.79 -29.84
C SER A 787 12.83 38.99 -28.48
N THR A 788 13.56 39.61 -27.54
CA THR A 788 13.01 40.09 -26.27
C THR A 788 11.94 41.16 -26.54
N MET A 789 10.66 40.80 -26.44
CA MET A 789 9.58 41.80 -26.40
C MET A 789 9.55 42.42 -25.01
N SER A 790 9.81 43.74 -24.92
CA SER A 790 9.63 44.50 -23.69
C SER A 790 8.16 44.52 -23.27
N SER A 791 7.87 44.41 -21.97
CA SER A 791 6.52 44.59 -21.44
C SER A 791 5.98 45.96 -21.82
N GLN A 792 4.79 46.01 -22.45
CA GLN A 792 4.13 47.24 -22.92
C GLN A 792 3.77 48.23 -21.79
N TYR A 793 3.76 47.75 -20.55
CA TYR A 793 3.39 48.50 -19.35
C TYR A 793 4.57 48.62 -18.39
N THR A 794 4.70 49.80 -17.76
CA THR A 794 5.69 50.11 -16.71
C THR A 794 5.00 50.65 -15.47
N THR A 795 5.71 50.76 -14.34
CA THR A 795 5.15 51.26 -13.09
C THR A 795 5.81 52.56 -12.65
N ARG A 796 4.98 53.53 -12.27
CA ARG A 796 5.39 54.79 -11.62
C ARG A 796 5.16 54.66 -10.12
N LEU A 797 6.24 54.69 -9.34
CA LEU A 797 6.15 54.55 -7.89
C LEU A 797 6.19 55.91 -7.21
N ILE A 798 5.27 56.14 -6.30
CA ILE A 798 5.24 57.33 -5.47
C ILE A 798 5.53 56.90 -4.03
N GLY A 799 6.45 57.59 -3.37
CA GLY A 799 6.81 57.31 -1.99
C GLY A 799 7.62 56.01 -1.79
N ALA A 800 8.03 55.79 -0.54
CA ALA A 800 8.76 54.57 -0.16
C ALA A 800 7.75 53.43 0.10
N PRO A 801 8.01 52.19 -0.36
CA PRO A 801 7.19 51.05 0.03
C PRO A 801 7.09 50.91 1.56
N ASN A 802 5.96 50.39 2.05
CA ASN A 802 5.60 50.28 3.48
C ASN A 802 5.34 51.65 4.16
N THR A 803 4.85 52.65 3.42
CA THR A 803 4.39 53.95 3.94
C THR A 803 2.95 54.24 3.52
N LEU A 804 2.27 55.17 4.19
CA LEU A 804 0.87 55.52 3.89
C LEU A 804 0.76 56.28 2.55
N GLU A 805 1.83 56.96 2.15
CA GLU A 805 1.94 57.73 0.92
C GLU A 805 2.27 56.87 -0.30
N HIS A 806 2.60 55.58 -0.10
CA HIS A 806 3.02 54.72 -1.20
C HIS A 806 1.89 54.46 -2.19
N ARG A 807 2.13 54.75 -3.48
CA ARG A 807 1.20 54.47 -4.58
C ARG A 807 1.96 53.88 -5.76
N VAL A 808 1.35 52.92 -6.45
CA VAL A 808 1.87 52.36 -7.70
C VAL A 808 0.87 52.65 -8.81
N PHE A 809 1.25 53.56 -9.71
CA PHE A 809 0.52 53.84 -10.94
C PHE A 809 1.06 52.99 -12.08
N ILE A 810 0.21 52.61 -13.02
CA ILE A 810 0.61 51.90 -14.24
C ILE A 810 0.74 52.92 -15.38
N GLU A 811 1.80 52.77 -16.16
CA GLU A 811 2.06 53.59 -17.33
C GLU A 811 2.06 52.74 -18.60
N GLN A 812 1.50 53.30 -19.66
CA GLN A 812 1.62 52.78 -21.02
C GLN A 812 2.25 53.88 -21.88
N ASN A 813 3.42 53.59 -22.47
CA ASN A 813 4.17 54.57 -23.27
C ASN A 813 4.43 55.91 -22.54
N GLY A 814 4.71 55.86 -21.23
CA GLY A 814 4.98 57.04 -20.39
C GLY A 814 3.75 57.84 -19.94
N SER A 815 2.55 57.45 -20.34
CA SER A 815 1.29 58.02 -19.85
C SER A 815 0.71 57.14 -18.75
N VAL A 816 0.36 57.70 -17.60
CA VAL A 816 -0.41 57.02 -16.55
C VAL A 816 -1.76 56.60 -17.11
N VAL A 817 -2.11 55.34 -16.92
CA VAL A 817 -3.38 54.71 -17.29
C VAL A 817 -4.08 54.20 -16.04
N SER A 818 -5.42 54.20 -16.04
CA SER A 818 -6.19 53.57 -14.97
C SER A 818 -5.94 52.06 -14.98
N SER A 819 -5.48 51.53 -13.84
CA SER A 819 -5.32 50.09 -13.65
C SER A 819 -6.67 49.37 -13.74
N PHE A 820 -7.76 50.04 -13.37
CA PHE A 820 -9.08 49.43 -13.37
C PHE A 820 -9.76 49.48 -14.75
N HIS A 821 -9.55 50.54 -15.53
CA HIS A 821 -10.39 50.83 -16.71
C HIS A 821 -9.65 50.85 -18.04
N ASP A 822 -8.41 51.34 -18.08
CA ASP A 822 -7.71 51.61 -19.35
C ASP A 822 -6.97 50.39 -19.92
N ILE A 823 -6.64 49.40 -19.07
CA ILE A 823 -5.99 48.16 -19.51
C ILE A 823 -7.07 47.21 -20.03
N PRO A 824 -6.97 46.72 -21.28
CA PRO A 824 -7.99 45.83 -21.82
C PRO A 824 -8.01 44.49 -21.10
N LEU A 825 -9.20 43.95 -20.80
CA LEU A 825 -9.36 42.63 -20.20
C LEU A 825 -8.74 41.54 -21.08
N PHE A 826 -9.06 41.54 -22.37
CA PHE A 826 -8.55 40.55 -23.32
C PHE A 826 -7.24 41.03 -23.96
N ALA A 827 -6.17 40.27 -23.76
CA ALA A 827 -4.93 40.44 -24.51
C ALA A 827 -5.04 39.83 -25.91
N ASP A 828 -5.69 38.67 -25.99
CA ASP A 828 -6.07 38.00 -27.23
C ASP A 828 -7.41 37.30 -27.04
N GLN A 829 -8.45 37.89 -27.63
CA GLN A 829 -9.82 37.40 -27.55
C GLN A 829 -10.00 36.05 -28.28
N SER A 830 -9.22 35.78 -29.33
CA SER A 830 -9.36 34.56 -30.13
C SER A 830 -8.86 33.32 -29.40
N ASN A 831 -7.78 33.47 -28.63
CA ASN A 831 -7.17 32.40 -27.83
C ASN A 831 -7.64 32.39 -26.37
N GLY A 832 -8.50 33.33 -25.96
CA GLY A 832 -8.98 33.46 -24.59
C GLY A 832 -7.87 33.79 -23.59
N ILE A 833 -6.92 34.65 -23.98
CA ILE A 833 -5.84 35.15 -23.13
C ILE A 833 -6.24 36.51 -22.56
N LEU A 834 -6.16 36.64 -21.23
CA LEU A 834 -6.57 37.84 -20.51
C LEU A 834 -5.36 38.54 -19.89
N ASN A 835 -5.46 39.85 -19.67
CA ASN A 835 -4.50 40.59 -18.88
C ASN A 835 -4.91 40.56 -17.42
N MET A 836 -4.00 40.20 -16.53
CA MET A 836 -4.13 40.33 -15.08
C MET A 836 -3.15 41.38 -14.57
N ILE A 837 -3.56 42.17 -13.59
CA ILE A 837 -2.69 43.11 -12.88
C ILE A 837 -2.30 42.50 -11.55
N VAL A 838 -1.00 42.31 -11.32
CA VAL A 838 -0.49 41.78 -10.05
C VAL A 838 -0.48 42.88 -9.00
N GLU A 839 -1.23 42.69 -7.92
CA GLU A 839 -1.28 43.63 -6.80
C GLU A 839 -0.34 43.17 -5.67
N VAL A 840 -0.36 41.88 -5.34
CA VAL A 840 0.44 41.27 -4.28
C VAL A 840 1.32 40.15 -4.85
N PRO A 841 2.64 40.35 -4.90
CA PRO A 841 3.57 39.30 -5.30
C PRO A 841 3.51 38.08 -4.37
N ARG A 842 3.73 36.91 -4.96
CA ARG A 842 3.81 35.64 -4.23
C ARG A 842 4.80 35.71 -3.06
N TRP A 843 4.41 35.13 -1.95
CA TRP A 843 5.12 35.05 -0.66
C TRP A 843 5.24 36.37 0.11
N THR A 844 4.57 37.44 -0.30
CA THR A 844 4.56 38.71 0.44
C THR A 844 3.33 38.83 1.34
N ASN A 845 3.41 39.68 2.38
CA ASN A 845 2.35 39.84 3.40
C ASN A 845 1.53 41.12 3.25
N ALA A 846 2.02 42.10 2.47
CA ALA A 846 1.34 43.39 2.33
C ALA A 846 0.05 43.22 1.52
N LYS A 847 -1.10 43.65 2.08
CA LYS A 847 -2.36 43.66 1.34
C LYS A 847 -2.43 44.92 0.50
N LEU A 848 -2.05 44.79 -0.77
CA LEU A 848 -2.07 45.85 -1.78
C LEU A 848 -3.28 45.61 -2.68
N GLU A 849 -4.03 46.66 -2.99
CA GLU A 849 -5.24 46.60 -3.80
C GLU A 849 -5.35 47.86 -4.68
N ILE A 850 -6.02 47.72 -5.83
CA ILE A 850 -6.39 48.80 -6.74
C ILE A 850 -7.35 49.74 -6.00
N SER A 851 -6.98 51.01 -5.91
CA SER A 851 -7.80 52.00 -5.24
C SER A 851 -9.04 52.34 -6.07
N LYS A 852 -10.23 52.02 -5.55
CA LYS A 852 -11.52 52.37 -6.17
C LYS A 852 -11.84 53.86 -6.19
N GLU A 853 -11.37 54.60 -5.19
CA GLU A 853 -11.76 55.99 -4.93
C GLU A 853 -10.77 57.02 -5.54
N GLU A 854 -9.52 56.63 -5.76
CA GLU A 854 -8.47 57.55 -6.21
C GLU A 854 -8.51 57.67 -7.74
N SER A 855 -8.19 58.86 -8.26
CA SER A 855 -8.15 59.09 -9.72
C SER A 855 -7.11 58.19 -10.38
N PHE A 856 -7.48 57.54 -11.49
CA PHE A 856 -6.66 56.56 -12.21
C PHE A 856 -6.24 55.31 -11.41
N ASN A 857 -6.93 55.05 -10.29
CA ASN A 857 -6.91 53.79 -9.55
C ASN A 857 -5.50 53.23 -9.27
N PRO A 858 -4.61 53.97 -8.57
CA PRO A 858 -3.31 53.42 -8.18
C PRO A 858 -3.47 52.23 -7.23
N ILE A 859 -2.51 51.30 -7.27
CA ILE A 859 -2.41 50.24 -6.27
C ILE A 859 -1.84 50.86 -4.99
N LYS A 860 -2.52 50.62 -3.86
CA LYS A 860 -2.11 51.10 -2.54
C LYS A 860 -2.30 50.03 -1.49
N GLN A 861 -1.60 50.16 -0.37
CA GLN A 861 -1.75 49.22 0.73
C GLN A 861 -2.96 49.58 1.58
N ASP A 862 -3.74 48.56 1.94
CA ASP A 862 -4.91 48.67 2.80
C ASP A 862 -4.56 49.29 4.16
N ILE A 863 -5.44 50.16 4.68
CA ILE A 863 -5.28 50.80 5.99
C ILE A 863 -6.35 50.28 6.94
N ARG A 864 -5.94 49.63 8.03
CA ARG A 864 -6.86 49.17 9.08
C ARG A 864 -6.47 49.77 10.42
N LYS A 865 -7.41 50.47 11.08
CA LYS A 865 -7.18 51.17 12.36
C LYS A 865 -5.97 52.12 12.31
N GLY A 866 -5.80 52.85 11.20
CA GLY A 866 -4.72 53.82 11.02
C GLY A 866 -3.32 53.22 10.79
N ARG A 867 -3.20 51.90 10.59
CA ARG A 867 -1.93 51.22 10.27
C ARG A 867 -2.05 50.45 8.97
N LEU A 868 -0.93 50.32 8.26
CA LEU A 868 -0.80 49.48 7.06
C LEU A 868 -1.15 48.02 7.39
N ARG A 869 -1.97 47.40 6.53
CA ARG A 869 -2.47 46.04 6.72
C ARG A 869 -1.51 45.01 6.14
N TYR A 870 -1.18 44.02 6.96
CA TYR A 870 -0.39 42.86 6.56
C TYR A 870 -1.16 41.59 6.93
N VAL A 871 -1.28 40.66 5.98
CA VAL A 871 -1.80 39.32 6.25
C VAL A 871 -0.80 38.55 7.10
N ARG A 872 -1.28 37.84 8.11
CA ARG A 872 -0.44 37.05 9.03
C ARG A 872 -0.06 35.71 8.41
N ASN A 873 1.15 35.24 8.70
CA ASN A 873 1.58 33.90 8.30
C ASN A 873 0.82 32.84 9.12
N CYS A 874 -0.01 32.02 8.47
CA CYS A 874 -0.76 30.94 9.09
C CYS A 874 -0.11 29.62 8.67
N PHE A 875 0.56 28.90 9.56
CA PHE A 875 1.31 27.69 9.19
C PHE A 875 0.40 26.64 8.52
N PRO A 876 0.76 26.09 7.33
CA PRO A 876 2.06 26.22 6.62
C PRO A 876 2.21 27.42 5.67
N HIS A 877 1.18 28.23 5.48
CA HIS A 877 1.16 29.28 4.47
C HIS A 877 1.89 30.56 4.88
N HIS A 878 2.85 30.97 4.04
CA HIS A 878 3.58 32.23 4.17
C HIS A 878 3.00 33.29 3.24
N GLY A 879 2.54 34.42 3.77
CA GLY A 879 1.96 35.50 2.96
C GLY A 879 0.89 35.00 2.00
N TYR A 880 0.79 35.61 0.82
CA TYR A 880 -0.02 35.11 -0.30
C TYR A 880 0.75 34.02 -1.04
N ILE A 881 0.12 32.88 -1.31
CA ILE A 881 0.82 31.71 -1.89
C ILE A 881 0.75 31.64 -3.43
N TRP A 882 0.18 32.68 -4.05
CA TRP A 882 0.06 32.99 -5.49
C TRP A 882 0.56 34.41 -5.75
N ASN A 883 0.77 34.76 -7.03
CA ASN A 883 0.66 36.17 -7.40
C ASN A 883 -0.82 36.53 -7.38
N TYR A 884 -1.19 37.44 -6.50
CA TYR A 884 -2.58 37.85 -6.31
C TYR A 884 -2.81 39.21 -6.96
N GLY A 885 -3.98 39.41 -7.53
CA GLY A 885 -4.36 40.67 -8.12
C GLY A 885 -5.74 40.60 -8.74
N ALA A 886 -5.98 41.42 -9.76
CA ALA A 886 -7.30 41.57 -10.33
C ALA A 886 -7.30 41.56 -11.86
N PHE A 887 -8.44 41.22 -12.44
CA PHE A 887 -8.72 41.50 -13.84
C PHE A 887 -9.13 42.97 -14.02
N PRO A 888 -8.55 43.70 -14.97
CA PRO A 888 -9.03 45.02 -15.34
C PRO A 888 -10.35 44.89 -16.10
N GLN A 889 -11.15 45.96 -16.10
CA GLN A 889 -12.43 46.01 -16.80
C GLN A 889 -13.45 44.95 -16.36
N THR A 890 -13.40 44.47 -15.12
CA THR A 890 -14.41 43.57 -14.53
C THR A 890 -14.91 44.17 -13.22
N TRP A 891 -16.18 44.06 -12.88
CA TRP A 891 -16.67 44.63 -11.62
C TRP A 891 -17.77 43.76 -11.04
N GLU A 892 -17.65 43.43 -9.75
CA GLU A 892 -18.64 42.66 -9.00
C GLU A 892 -19.73 43.58 -8.46
N ASP A 893 -20.82 43.72 -9.21
CA ASP A 893 -21.91 44.66 -8.90
C ASP A 893 -22.60 44.31 -7.56
N PRO A 894 -22.52 45.18 -6.52
CA PRO A 894 -23.12 44.91 -5.21
C PRO A 894 -24.65 45.01 -5.20
N SER A 895 -25.26 45.51 -6.29
CA SER A 895 -26.72 45.56 -6.41
C SER A 895 -27.33 44.24 -6.87
N GLN A 896 -26.53 43.34 -7.45
CA GLN A 896 -26.97 42.06 -7.97
C GLN A 896 -26.62 40.92 -7.01
N SER A 897 -27.56 40.01 -6.79
CA SER A 897 -27.30 38.77 -6.05
C SER A 897 -27.18 37.63 -7.05
N HIS A 898 -26.08 36.88 -6.97
CA HIS A 898 -25.86 35.75 -7.85
C HIS A 898 -26.78 34.57 -7.47
N ALA A 899 -27.42 33.94 -8.45
CA ALA A 899 -28.49 32.97 -8.22
C ALA A 899 -28.05 31.75 -7.38
N GLU A 900 -26.82 31.31 -7.57
CA GLU A 900 -26.29 30.10 -6.92
C GLU A 900 -25.65 30.38 -5.55
N THR A 901 -24.99 31.52 -5.37
CA THR A 901 -24.35 31.89 -4.09
C THR A 901 -25.32 32.59 -3.14
N LYS A 902 -26.41 33.16 -3.67
CA LYS A 902 -27.43 33.94 -2.94
C LYS A 902 -26.85 35.12 -2.14
N ALA A 903 -25.68 35.60 -2.54
CA ALA A 903 -24.98 36.73 -1.95
C ALA A 903 -24.73 37.80 -3.02
N LYS A 904 -24.50 39.04 -2.57
CA LYS A 904 -24.25 40.20 -3.46
C LYS A 904 -22.78 40.25 -3.87
N GLY A 905 -22.42 40.93 -4.97
CA GLY A 905 -21.01 41.18 -5.30
C GLY A 905 -20.31 42.05 -4.24
N ASP A 906 -19.00 41.95 -4.13
CA ASP A 906 -18.15 42.66 -3.14
C ASP A 906 -17.74 44.09 -3.55
N ASN A 907 -18.23 44.57 -4.69
CA ASN A 907 -17.94 45.90 -5.24
C ASN A 907 -16.45 46.12 -5.56
N ASP A 908 -15.70 45.06 -5.85
CA ASP A 908 -14.31 45.11 -6.30
C ASP A 908 -14.14 44.64 -7.76
N PRO A 909 -12.97 44.91 -8.37
CA PRO A 909 -12.57 44.23 -9.60
C PRO A 909 -12.41 42.72 -9.34
N LEU A 910 -12.71 41.88 -10.33
CA LEU A 910 -12.72 40.43 -10.16
C LEU A 910 -11.33 39.89 -9.77
N ASP A 911 -11.25 39.19 -8.65
CA ASP A 911 -10.00 38.74 -8.03
C ASP A 911 -9.38 37.51 -8.72
N VAL A 912 -8.05 37.49 -8.78
CA VAL A 912 -7.27 36.52 -9.56
C VAL A 912 -6.07 35.97 -8.78
N CYS A 913 -5.95 34.64 -8.76
CA CYS A 913 -4.82 33.88 -8.22
C CYS A 913 -4.01 33.27 -9.38
N GLU A 914 -2.84 33.83 -9.69
CA GLU A 914 -1.93 33.29 -10.70
C GLU A 914 -0.93 32.31 -10.07
N ILE A 915 -0.94 31.07 -10.58
CA ILE A 915 -0.32 29.91 -9.93
C ILE A 915 1.07 29.52 -10.46
N GLY A 916 1.61 30.26 -11.43
CA GLY A 916 2.89 29.97 -12.06
C GLY A 916 4.09 30.04 -11.12
N GLU A 917 5.23 29.56 -11.62
CA GLU A 917 6.47 29.48 -10.85
C GLU A 917 7.08 30.87 -10.59
N GLN A 918 6.94 31.80 -11.55
CA GLN A 918 7.57 33.12 -11.47
C GLN A 918 6.88 34.04 -10.45
N VAL A 919 7.64 34.58 -9.50
CA VAL A 919 7.17 35.64 -8.59
C VAL A 919 7.03 36.96 -9.36
N GLY A 920 5.83 37.53 -9.38
CA GLY A 920 5.51 38.78 -10.06
C GLY A 920 5.98 40.03 -9.32
N GLN A 921 5.69 41.20 -9.90
CA GLN A 921 5.95 42.51 -9.28
C GLN A 921 4.64 43.30 -9.13
N VAL A 922 4.56 44.18 -8.12
CA VAL A 922 3.39 45.05 -7.92
C VAL A 922 3.19 45.93 -9.15
N GLY A 923 1.98 45.93 -9.72
CA GLY A 923 1.61 46.65 -10.93
C GLY A 923 2.05 45.97 -12.24
N GLN A 924 2.62 44.75 -12.18
CA GLN A 924 2.96 43.99 -13.37
C GLN A 924 1.69 43.51 -14.08
N VAL A 925 1.60 43.76 -15.38
CA VAL A 925 0.55 43.19 -16.24
C VAL A 925 1.04 41.86 -16.80
N LYS A 926 0.34 40.77 -16.47
CA LYS A 926 0.65 39.41 -16.95
C LYS A 926 -0.43 38.94 -17.92
N GLN A 927 -0.02 38.23 -18.97
CA GLN A 927 -0.94 37.54 -19.87
C GLN A 927 -1.21 36.14 -19.34
N VAL A 928 -2.47 35.85 -19.04
CA VAL A 928 -2.86 34.65 -18.30
C VAL A 928 -3.98 33.90 -19.01
N LYS A 929 -4.00 32.59 -18.76
CA LYS A 929 -5.06 31.66 -19.18
C LYS A 929 -5.87 31.20 -17.98
N VAL A 930 -7.20 31.22 -18.12
CA VAL A 930 -8.15 30.78 -17.08
C VAL A 930 -8.15 29.26 -16.96
N LEU A 931 -8.15 28.76 -15.72
CA LEU A 931 -8.23 27.34 -15.38
C LEU A 931 -9.49 27.01 -14.58
N GLY A 932 -9.94 27.89 -13.69
CA GLY A 932 -11.13 27.67 -12.88
C GLY A 932 -11.43 28.86 -11.95
N ILE A 933 -12.37 28.69 -11.02
CA ILE A 933 -12.80 29.76 -10.10
C ILE A 933 -13.32 29.19 -8.78
N MET A 934 -13.16 29.93 -7.68
CA MET A 934 -13.70 29.59 -6.36
C MET A 934 -14.61 30.72 -5.84
N ALA A 935 -15.74 30.38 -5.21
CA ALA A 935 -16.65 31.34 -4.59
C ALA A 935 -16.44 31.38 -3.07
N LEU A 936 -15.79 32.43 -2.57
CA LEU A 936 -15.71 32.74 -1.15
C LEU A 936 -16.98 33.51 -0.75
N LEU A 937 -17.57 33.17 0.40
CA LEU A 937 -18.67 33.92 1.00
C LEU A 937 -18.11 34.71 2.19
N ASP A 938 -17.89 36.01 2.01
CA ASP A 938 -17.33 36.92 3.02
C ASP A 938 -18.42 37.87 3.52
N GLU A 939 -18.80 37.74 4.79
CA GLU A 939 -19.75 38.66 5.46
C GLU A 939 -21.10 38.89 4.71
N GLY A 940 -21.51 37.94 3.86
CA GLY A 940 -22.74 38.01 3.06
C GLY A 940 -22.56 38.47 1.60
N GLU A 941 -21.30 38.70 1.19
CA GLU A 941 -20.88 39.04 -0.16
C GLU A 941 -20.22 37.82 -0.82
N THR A 942 -20.42 37.70 -2.14
CA THR A 942 -19.72 36.74 -2.99
C THR A 942 -18.44 37.41 -3.43
N ASP A 943 -17.34 36.75 -3.14
CA ASP A 943 -16.00 37.19 -3.51
C ASP A 943 -15.39 36.07 -4.38
N TRP A 944 -15.32 36.31 -5.70
CA TRP A 944 -14.92 35.33 -6.68
C TRP A 944 -13.40 35.33 -6.88
N LYS A 945 -12.75 34.18 -6.66
CA LYS A 945 -11.31 33.99 -6.86
C LYS A 945 -11.03 33.17 -8.10
N VAL A 946 -10.66 33.80 -9.21
CA VAL A 946 -10.31 33.12 -10.46
C VAL A 946 -8.91 32.52 -10.37
N ILE A 947 -8.74 31.28 -10.82
CA ILE A 947 -7.47 30.57 -10.85
C ILE A 947 -6.95 30.58 -12.28
N VAL A 948 -5.74 31.12 -12.45
CA VAL A 948 -5.12 31.34 -13.77
C VAL A 948 -3.65 30.92 -13.77
N VAL A 949 -3.10 30.71 -14.96
CA VAL A 949 -1.66 30.49 -15.15
C VAL A 949 -1.12 31.46 -16.21
N ASP A 950 0.07 32.00 -15.99
CA ASP A 950 0.80 32.77 -17.00
C ASP A 950 1.03 31.93 -18.27
N VAL A 951 0.76 32.50 -19.44
CA VAL A 951 0.97 31.81 -20.73
C VAL A 951 2.44 31.48 -21.01
N THR A 952 3.37 32.19 -20.35
CA THR A 952 4.81 31.98 -20.45
C THR A 952 5.35 30.94 -19.45
N ASP A 953 4.50 30.42 -18.55
CA ASP A 953 4.90 29.41 -17.57
C ASP A 953 5.24 28.06 -18.24
N PRO A 954 6.28 27.34 -17.78
CA PRO A 954 6.65 26.03 -18.35
C PRO A 954 5.53 24.98 -18.33
N LEU A 955 4.60 25.06 -17.35
CA LEU A 955 3.46 24.16 -17.22
C LEU A 955 2.20 24.67 -17.92
N ALA A 956 2.20 25.89 -18.47
CA ALA A 956 1.02 26.48 -19.10
C ALA A 956 0.40 25.59 -20.19
N SER A 957 1.23 24.88 -20.98
CA SER A 957 0.76 23.95 -22.03
C SER A 957 0.00 22.74 -21.49
N LYS A 958 0.29 22.33 -20.25
CA LYS A 958 -0.31 21.14 -19.58
C LYS A 958 -1.52 21.48 -18.72
N LEU A 959 -1.69 22.76 -18.35
CA LEU A 959 -2.77 23.24 -17.50
C LEU A 959 -3.84 23.90 -18.37
N ASN A 960 -4.95 23.22 -18.65
CA ASN A 960 -6.01 23.78 -19.50
C ASN A 960 -7.38 23.88 -18.81
N ASP A 961 -7.60 23.11 -17.75
CA ASP A 961 -8.78 23.18 -16.88
C ASP A 961 -8.38 22.94 -15.41
N ILE A 962 -9.33 23.08 -14.49
CA ILE A 962 -9.09 23.00 -13.05
C ILE A 962 -8.59 21.62 -12.61
N GLU A 963 -9.01 20.55 -13.30
CA GLU A 963 -8.58 19.17 -13.02
C GLU A 963 -7.09 18.95 -13.35
N ASP A 964 -6.56 19.66 -14.34
CA ASP A 964 -5.13 19.58 -14.69
C ASP A 964 -4.26 20.17 -13.59
N VAL A 965 -4.77 21.17 -12.85
CA VAL A 965 -4.07 21.74 -11.68
C VAL A 965 -3.90 20.68 -10.61
N GLU A 966 -4.92 19.90 -10.29
CA GLU A 966 -4.80 18.84 -9.27
C GLU A 966 -3.93 17.67 -9.76
N ARG A 967 -3.89 17.40 -11.08
CA ARG A 967 -3.04 16.37 -11.68
C ARG A 967 -1.55 16.76 -11.69
N HIS A 968 -1.21 17.99 -12.05
CA HIS A 968 0.17 18.44 -12.24
C HIS A 968 0.74 19.22 -11.05
N LEU A 969 -0.11 19.88 -10.26
CA LEU A 969 0.23 20.64 -9.05
C LEU A 969 -0.62 20.15 -7.86
N PRO A 970 -0.53 18.84 -7.50
CA PRO A 970 -1.43 18.22 -6.54
C PRO A 970 -1.39 18.92 -5.19
N GLY A 971 -2.54 19.45 -4.78
CA GLY A 971 -2.72 20.07 -3.45
C GLY A 971 -2.63 21.56 -3.42
N LEU A 972 -2.36 22.16 -4.56
CA LEU A 972 -2.41 23.59 -4.70
C LEU A 972 -3.82 24.14 -4.44
N ILE A 973 -4.86 23.56 -5.06
CA ILE A 973 -6.26 23.97 -4.87
C ILE A 973 -6.72 23.80 -3.42
N ARG A 974 -6.31 22.69 -2.77
CA ARG A 974 -6.59 22.46 -1.35
C ARG A 974 -5.91 23.52 -0.48
N ALA A 975 -4.65 23.86 -0.77
CA ALA A 975 -3.95 24.95 -0.10
C ALA A 975 -4.61 26.31 -0.38
N THR A 976 -5.21 26.52 -1.56
CA THR A 976 -5.98 27.72 -1.91
C THR A 976 -7.20 27.87 -1.02
N ASN A 977 -7.99 26.80 -0.96
CA ASN A 977 -9.17 26.74 -0.12
C ASN A 977 -8.81 26.99 1.35
N GLU A 978 -7.82 26.27 1.86
CA GLU A 978 -7.39 26.38 3.25
C GLU A 978 -6.88 27.78 3.59
N TRP A 979 -6.09 28.40 2.72
CA TRP A 979 -5.61 29.77 2.89
C TRP A 979 -6.76 30.76 3.03
N PHE A 980 -7.69 30.77 2.07
CA PHE A 980 -8.84 31.68 2.08
C PHE A 980 -9.81 31.39 3.24
N ARG A 981 -9.88 30.14 3.73
CA ARG A 981 -10.66 29.78 4.92
C ARG A 981 -10.11 30.42 6.18
N ILE A 982 -8.78 30.41 6.37
CA ILE A 982 -8.14 30.68 7.67
C ILE A 982 -7.43 32.03 7.80
N TYR A 983 -7.12 32.74 6.70
CA TYR A 983 -6.24 33.92 6.74
C TYR A 983 -6.74 35.08 7.63
N LYS A 984 -8.05 35.14 7.92
CA LYS A 984 -8.67 36.17 8.78
C LYS A 984 -8.76 35.77 10.25
N ILE A 985 -8.51 34.51 10.61
CA ILE A 985 -8.57 34.02 12.00
C ILE A 985 -7.58 34.74 12.91
N PRO A 986 -6.32 35.00 12.52
CA PRO A 986 -5.37 35.76 13.35
C PRO A 986 -5.84 37.19 13.68
N ASP A 987 -6.74 37.75 12.87
CA ASP A 987 -7.33 39.07 13.06
C ASP A 987 -8.60 39.03 13.95
N GLY A 988 -8.98 37.86 14.46
CA GLY A 988 -10.12 37.65 15.35
C GLY A 988 -11.47 37.48 14.62
N LYS A 989 -11.46 37.26 13.30
CA LYS A 989 -12.66 36.89 12.54
C LYS A 989 -12.85 35.36 12.54
N PRO A 990 -14.09 34.85 12.37
CA PRO A 990 -14.33 33.41 12.20
C PRO A 990 -13.75 32.86 10.89
N GLU A 991 -13.79 31.53 10.72
CA GLU A 991 -13.49 30.87 9.45
C GLU A 991 -14.41 31.36 8.33
N ASN A 992 -13.84 31.65 7.15
CA ASN A 992 -14.65 32.00 5.99
C ASN A 992 -15.36 30.76 5.44
N THR A 993 -16.56 30.96 4.92
CA THR A 993 -17.34 29.92 4.25
C THR A 993 -17.20 30.01 2.74
N PHE A 994 -17.39 28.91 2.02
CA PHE A 994 -17.40 28.88 0.56
C PHE A 994 -18.78 28.48 0.05
N ALA A 995 -19.16 28.98 -1.12
CA ALA A 995 -20.23 28.35 -1.89
C ALA A 995 -19.73 27.01 -2.48
N PHE A 996 -20.65 26.20 -3.01
CA PHE A 996 -20.33 24.90 -3.63
C PHE A 996 -19.49 23.96 -2.76
N SER A 997 -19.62 24.07 -1.43
CA SER A 997 -18.82 23.29 -0.46
C SER A 997 -17.30 23.46 -0.61
N GLY A 998 -16.83 24.56 -1.21
CA GLY A 998 -15.40 24.84 -1.39
C GLY A 998 -14.77 24.21 -2.63
N GLU A 999 -15.57 23.60 -3.51
CA GLU A 999 -15.11 23.08 -4.80
C GLU A 999 -14.78 24.22 -5.78
N ALA A 1000 -13.63 24.14 -6.44
CA ALA A 1000 -13.29 25.03 -7.55
C ALA A 1000 -14.03 24.60 -8.82
N LYS A 1001 -14.75 25.54 -9.46
CA LYS A 1001 -15.46 25.30 -10.72
C LYS A 1001 -14.50 25.38 -11.91
N ASN A 1002 -14.85 24.67 -12.98
CA ASN A 1002 -14.04 24.54 -14.18
C ASN A 1002 -13.90 25.85 -14.96
N LYS A 1003 -13.01 25.83 -15.95
CA LYS A 1003 -12.71 26.97 -16.83
C LYS A 1003 -13.97 27.57 -17.47
N LYS A 1004 -14.91 26.74 -17.92
CA LYS A 1004 -16.12 27.21 -18.61
C LYS A 1004 -16.94 28.10 -17.70
N TYR A 1005 -17.26 27.61 -16.51
CA TYR A 1005 -18.01 28.38 -15.51
C TYR A 1005 -17.27 29.65 -15.11
N ALA A 1006 -15.95 29.57 -14.89
CA ALA A 1006 -15.12 30.74 -14.61
C ALA A 1006 -15.21 31.82 -15.72
N THR A 1007 -15.23 31.39 -16.98
CA THR A 1007 -15.32 32.29 -18.14
C THR A 1007 -16.69 32.98 -18.21
N GLU A 1008 -17.77 32.28 -17.86
CA GLU A 1008 -19.12 32.86 -17.76
C GLU A 1008 -19.16 33.98 -16.72
N ILE A 1009 -18.65 33.74 -15.50
CA ILE A 1009 -18.56 34.76 -14.45
C ILE A 1009 -17.68 35.96 -14.86
N ILE A 1010 -16.53 35.71 -15.51
CA ILE A 1010 -15.67 36.80 -16.02
C ILE A 1010 -16.44 37.68 -17.01
N HIS A 1011 -17.22 37.08 -17.92
CA HIS A 1011 -18.05 37.84 -18.87
C HIS A 1011 -19.14 38.63 -18.14
N GLU A 1012 -19.82 38.05 -17.15
CA GLU A 1012 -20.84 38.75 -16.36
C GLU A 1012 -20.26 39.98 -15.65
N CYS A 1013 -19.11 39.84 -14.99
CA CYS A 1013 -18.41 40.94 -14.32
C CYS A 1013 -17.90 41.99 -15.34
N HIS A 1014 -17.45 41.56 -16.53
CA HIS A 1014 -17.05 42.48 -17.59
C HIS A 1014 -18.23 43.29 -18.13
N GLU A 1015 -19.40 42.66 -18.30
CA GLU A 1015 -20.64 43.31 -18.69
C GLU A 1015 -21.14 44.30 -17.63
N ALA A 1016 -21.01 43.95 -16.34
CA ALA A 1016 -21.31 44.85 -15.23
C ALA A 1016 -20.38 46.08 -15.22
N TRP A 1017 -19.07 45.88 -15.39
CA TRP A 1017 -18.13 46.99 -15.58
C TRP A 1017 -18.46 47.84 -16.81
N ARG A 1018 -18.86 47.22 -17.93
CA ARG A 1018 -19.24 47.97 -19.13
C ARG A 1018 -20.40 48.92 -18.83
N ARG A 1019 -21.43 48.45 -18.12
CA ARG A 1019 -22.56 49.30 -17.69
C ARG A 1019 -22.13 50.42 -16.74
N LEU A 1020 -21.17 50.16 -15.87
CA LEU A 1020 -20.59 51.17 -14.96
C LEU A 1020 -19.83 52.25 -15.75
N ILE A 1021 -18.94 51.86 -16.67
CA ILE A 1021 -18.09 52.80 -17.40
C ILE A 1021 -18.83 53.57 -18.50
N THR A 1022 -19.95 53.04 -19.03
CA THR A 1022 -20.83 53.77 -19.96
C THR A 1022 -21.81 54.71 -19.23
N GLY A 1023 -21.93 54.57 -17.91
CA GLY A 1023 -22.85 55.36 -17.08
C GLY A 1023 -24.29 54.85 -17.03
N GLU A 1024 -24.55 53.63 -17.54
CA GLU A 1024 -25.84 52.94 -17.36
C GLU A 1024 -26.10 52.60 -15.88
N THR A 1025 -25.03 52.23 -15.15
CA THR A 1025 -25.03 52.09 -13.70
C THR A 1025 -24.35 53.31 -13.07
N PRO A 1026 -24.94 53.95 -12.04
CA PRO A 1026 -24.35 55.13 -11.42
C PRO A 1026 -23.06 54.77 -10.65
N ALA A 1027 -21.94 55.42 -10.98
CA ALA A 1027 -20.66 55.23 -10.28
C ALA A 1027 -20.67 55.74 -8.82
N LYS A 1028 -21.63 56.61 -8.48
CA LYS A 1028 -21.81 57.17 -7.14
C LYS A 1028 -23.20 56.86 -6.61
N THR A 1029 -23.26 56.12 -5.52
CA THR A 1029 -24.47 55.76 -4.78
C THR A 1029 -24.26 56.03 -3.29
N PRO A 1030 -25.31 55.95 -2.44
CA PRO A 1030 -25.12 55.99 -0.99
C PRO A 1030 -24.25 54.85 -0.46
N SER A 1031 -24.14 53.73 -1.19
CA SER A 1031 -23.37 52.54 -0.81
C SER A 1031 -21.91 52.57 -1.27
N TYR A 1032 -21.59 53.24 -2.38
CA TYR A 1032 -20.23 53.25 -2.94
C TYR A 1032 -19.93 54.51 -3.77
N ASP A 1033 -18.65 54.88 -3.86
CA ASP A 1033 -18.14 56.01 -4.66
C ASP A 1033 -16.93 55.54 -5.49
N LEU A 1034 -17.17 55.16 -6.75
CA LEU A 1034 -16.16 54.60 -7.66
C LEU A 1034 -15.61 55.68 -8.60
N SER A 1035 -14.29 55.78 -8.66
CA SER A 1035 -13.56 56.65 -9.58
C SER A 1035 -13.44 55.98 -10.95
N ILE A 1036 -14.25 56.45 -11.90
CA ILE A 1036 -14.28 55.99 -13.30
C ILE A 1036 -13.32 56.76 -14.24
N ARG A 1037 -12.33 57.46 -13.69
CA ARG A 1037 -11.40 58.31 -14.44
C ARG A 1037 -10.47 57.47 -15.32
N ASN A 1038 -10.45 57.76 -16.62
CA ASN A 1038 -9.69 56.99 -17.62
C ASN A 1038 -9.25 57.89 -18.78
N ILE A 1039 -8.28 57.43 -19.60
CA ILE A 1039 -7.73 58.18 -20.75
C ILE A 1039 -7.94 57.48 -22.10
N THR A 1040 -8.45 56.25 -22.13
CA THR A 1040 -8.61 55.45 -23.36
C THR A 1040 -10.06 55.31 -23.82
N ILE A 1041 -11.04 55.38 -22.90
CA ILE A 1041 -12.45 55.10 -23.20
C ILE A 1041 -13.20 56.41 -23.46
N ALA A 1042 -13.15 56.90 -24.71
CA ALA A 1042 -13.71 58.20 -25.10
C ALA A 1042 -15.21 58.38 -24.83
N ASN A 1043 -15.99 57.30 -24.83
CA ASN A 1043 -17.45 57.33 -24.62
C ASN A 1043 -17.86 57.29 -23.15
N SER A 1044 -16.91 57.24 -22.22
CA SER A 1044 -17.20 57.16 -20.78
C SER A 1044 -17.39 58.56 -20.17
N PRO A 1045 -18.28 58.73 -19.17
CA PRO A 1045 -18.44 60.00 -18.46
C PRO A 1045 -17.21 60.36 -17.62
N GLY A 1046 -16.32 59.39 -17.37
CA GLY A 1046 -15.06 59.58 -16.67
C GLY A 1046 -13.85 59.88 -17.57
N PHE A 1047 -14.03 60.00 -18.89
CA PHE A 1047 -12.92 60.24 -19.82
C PHE A 1047 -12.24 61.59 -19.55
N VAL A 1048 -10.91 61.57 -19.47
CA VAL A 1048 -10.08 62.75 -19.22
C VAL A 1048 -9.01 62.86 -20.31
N ARG A 1049 -8.83 64.06 -20.87
CA ARG A 1049 -7.72 64.35 -21.79
C ARG A 1049 -6.43 64.55 -21.00
N ARG A 1050 -5.29 64.22 -21.60
CA ARG A 1050 -3.97 64.36 -20.93
C ARG A 1050 -3.65 65.80 -20.49
N ASP A 1051 -4.26 66.80 -21.12
CA ASP A 1051 -4.06 68.22 -20.79
C ASP A 1051 -4.97 68.71 -19.65
N ASP A 1052 -5.87 67.85 -19.13
CA ASP A 1052 -6.76 68.20 -18.04
C ASP A 1052 -5.96 68.44 -16.74
N PRO A 1053 -6.32 69.45 -15.92
CA PRO A 1053 -5.69 69.70 -14.64
C PRO A 1053 -5.64 68.47 -13.73
N SER A 1054 -6.67 67.62 -13.76
CA SER A 1054 -6.73 66.39 -12.97
C SER A 1054 -5.65 65.38 -13.35
N TYR A 1055 -5.28 65.29 -14.63
CA TYR A 1055 -4.20 64.43 -15.11
C TYR A 1055 -2.82 65.06 -14.86
N THR A 1056 -2.69 66.35 -15.13
CA THR A 1056 -1.41 67.07 -14.98
C THR A 1056 -0.98 67.18 -13.50
N SER A 1057 -1.93 67.11 -12.57
CA SER A 1057 -1.67 67.12 -11.12
C SER A 1057 -1.11 65.80 -10.56
N LEU A 1058 -1.00 64.73 -11.37
CA LEU A 1058 -0.47 63.44 -10.92
C LEU A 1058 1.01 63.57 -10.53
N PRO A 1059 1.43 63.05 -9.35
CA PRO A 1059 2.80 63.17 -8.92
C PRO A 1059 3.79 62.47 -9.88
N PRO A 1060 5.01 62.99 -10.03
CA PRO A 1060 6.08 62.31 -10.78
C PRO A 1060 6.59 61.08 -10.01
N ASP A 1061 7.30 60.19 -10.71
CA ASP A 1061 7.97 59.05 -10.07
C ASP A 1061 8.92 59.53 -8.95
N SER A 1062 8.77 58.96 -7.76
CA SER A 1062 9.56 59.25 -6.57
C SER A 1062 9.98 57.98 -5.85
N ARG A 1063 10.43 56.97 -6.60
CA ARG A 1063 10.89 55.68 -6.09
C ARG A 1063 11.95 55.85 -4.99
N LYS A 1064 11.63 55.36 -3.79
CA LYS A 1064 12.49 55.35 -2.59
C LYS A 1064 12.69 53.91 -2.08
N PRO A 1065 13.77 53.61 -1.33
CA PRO A 1065 13.96 52.30 -0.74
C PRO A 1065 12.84 51.96 0.26
N PRO A 1066 12.48 50.67 0.41
CA PRO A 1066 11.41 50.24 1.31
C PRO A 1066 11.73 50.55 2.77
N VAL A 1067 10.74 51.03 3.52
CA VAL A 1067 10.87 51.24 4.98
C VAL A 1067 10.87 49.89 5.70
N PRO A 1068 11.70 49.69 6.75
CA PRO A 1068 11.71 48.45 7.52
C PRO A 1068 10.34 48.08 8.06
N ILE A 1069 9.98 46.80 7.91
CA ILE A 1069 8.73 46.22 8.37
C ILE A 1069 8.92 45.68 9.80
N ASP A 1070 7.86 45.73 10.62
CA ASP A 1070 7.87 45.13 11.96
C ASP A 1070 8.09 43.60 11.88
N SER A 1071 9.08 43.10 12.62
CA SER A 1071 9.41 41.66 12.71
C SER A 1071 8.24 40.80 13.23
N SER A 1072 7.24 41.41 13.86
CA SER A 1072 6.02 40.74 14.28
C SER A 1072 5.18 40.17 13.12
N ILE A 1073 5.37 40.67 11.89
CA ILE A 1073 4.65 40.22 10.69
C ILE A 1073 5.14 38.83 10.24
N SER A 1074 6.42 38.54 10.41
CA SER A 1074 7.02 37.22 10.09
C SER A 1074 6.65 36.12 11.10
N LYS A 1075 5.88 36.42 12.16
CA LYS A 1075 5.46 35.43 13.16
C LYS A 1075 4.42 34.47 12.59
N TRP A 1076 4.65 33.19 12.80
CA TRP A 1076 3.71 32.12 12.48
C TRP A 1076 2.55 32.07 13.49
N PHE A 1077 1.34 31.94 12.95
CA PHE A 1077 0.13 31.60 13.68
C PHE A 1077 -0.20 30.14 13.39
N TYR A 1078 -0.42 29.37 14.45
CA TYR A 1078 -0.81 27.97 14.36
C TYR A 1078 -2.29 27.89 14.69
N ILE A 1079 -3.09 27.50 13.70
CA ILE A 1079 -4.54 27.43 13.83
C ILE A 1079 -4.89 25.97 14.14
N SER A 1080 -5.49 25.75 15.31
CA SER A 1080 -5.89 24.41 15.75
C SER A 1080 -7.13 23.99 14.98
N SER A 1081 -7.06 22.87 14.25
CA SER A 1081 -8.19 22.25 13.54
C SER A 1081 -9.27 21.66 14.47
N ALA A 1082 -9.39 22.16 15.71
CA ALA A 1082 -10.16 21.56 16.81
C ALA A 1082 -11.50 22.28 17.09
N GLN A 1083 -11.97 23.12 16.17
CA GLN A 1083 -13.31 23.74 16.22
C GLN A 1083 -14.16 23.41 14.97
N VAL A 1084 -13.86 22.30 14.29
CA VAL A 1084 -14.72 21.73 13.25
C VAL A 1084 -15.72 20.76 13.88
#